data_AF-A0A194QJD4-F1
#
_entry.id   AF-A0A194QJD4-F1
#
_cell.length_a   1.000
_cell.length_b   1.000
_cell.length_c   1.000
_cell.angle_alpha   90.00
_cell.angle_beta   90.00
_cell.angle_gamma   90.00
#
_symmetry.space_group_name_H-M   'P 1'
#
loop_
_entity.id
_entity.type
_entity.pdbx_description
1 polymer ?
#
loop_
_entity_poly.entity_id
_entity_poly.type
_entity_poly.pdbx_seq_one_letter_code
_entity_poly.pdbx_strand_id
1 'polypeptide(L)'
;MRGRPPRGRLAVGATAALLAAAALGAALAWNQIFDAALSAQMVMSPTSRTFREWVEPTVPLYFDVYLFNWTNADQFPDEIPNLQEVGPYRFREHRRHVNVSWHPHNGSVSYRTQRSWHFDETSNGTLEDNITTLNIIAASAVYRSRDWGFIRQKGLAMGLAMFGHHVSISKLATELLFEGYDDPLLDLAKNLPASATGGAPPVDKFGLFYGRNNSLDTDGYMEVSTGAGGAAGSLPGQILKWNYEDHLPFYNGQCSKLSGSAGEFMARDLSEQSGLELFVPDLCRTVLLKHTGSGVRASLAYNKYELTESSFDNSSSSPQNSCFCNGECAWGGVMNVSSCRYGSPSFLSLPHFLHGDPRLLELVTGLEPDPEKHSFYFAVEPKLGIPLEVSARFQLNIWIEPTQNIELFEKVPKMLFPIFWVEQKVYIEDNVLSELRIVRAILDWGGAVCAGITLFFTVLAVKVLCCNKKAKYSRPNEVISEKPKEEEIRGCRAPSPGHEYALLSATSSATNMIFYLLMAVVATQIAAEEEIMKNLTTVTWAHAVNNKTYLEAALASDVSMLEADIVVGHITGKEGPAIPIMAHPPATTSDLTLGDFLTAVAQYNNGNSKQKGVKLDFKSIEAFEKSQDQIAQFSKPEITFPLWLNADILPGPVNATTTPVDPLKFLNLGAKHPRAVLSVGWTTNYGGNITEGEYSRDQIGTMLRLVNEHVNQTVTFPVRAGLASNSQPVLLDLLRETASLNSSMTVWSSEGDAVEVDRLRALILTVGLERTYLDVPDDLAAKLHLPPPDAKAKN
;
A
#
# COMPACT_ATOMS: atom_id res chain seq x y z
N MET A 1 46.48 -25.40 -51.64
CA MET A 1 45.73 -26.03 -50.54
C MET A 1 45.05 -24.93 -49.72
N ARG A 2 43.71 -24.87 -49.70
CA ARG A 2 42.95 -23.89 -48.89
C ARG A 2 43.04 -24.31 -47.42
N GLY A 3 43.71 -23.52 -46.58
CA GLY A 3 43.82 -23.78 -45.15
C GLY A 3 42.45 -23.65 -44.46
N ARG A 4 42.03 -24.67 -43.72
CA ARG A 4 40.83 -24.60 -42.86
C ARG A 4 40.99 -23.46 -41.84
N PRO A 5 39.95 -22.66 -41.55
CA PRO A 5 40.02 -21.68 -40.48
C PRO A 5 40.29 -22.39 -39.14
N PRO A 6 41.06 -21.78 -38.21
CA PRO A 6 41.25 -22.36 -36.88
C PRO A 6 39.89 -22.50 -36.18
N ARG A 7 39.60 -23.70 -35.66
CA ARG A 7 38.30 -24.08 -35.04
C ARG A 7 37.74 -23.02 -34.06
N GLY A 8 38.60 -22.32 -33.34
CA GLY A 8 38.21 -21.25 -32.41
C GLY A 8 37.55 -20.02 -33.08
N ARG A 9 37.92 -19.64 -34.30
CA ARG A 9 37.31 -18.48 -34.99
C ARG A 9 35.89 -18.77 -35.47
N LEU A 10 35.66 -19.99 -35.93
CA LEU A 10 34.32 -20.46 -36.30
C LEU A 10 33.41 -20.51 -35.06
N ALA A 11 33.92 -20.95 -33.91
CA ALA A 11 33.17 -20.98 -32.66
C ALA A 11 32.79 -19.56 -32.18
N VAL A 12 33.72 -18.60 -32.22
CA VAL A 12 33.46 -17.20 -31.83
C VAL A 12 32.48 -16.52 -32.79
N GLY A 13 32.66 -16.71 -34.11
CA GLY A 13 31.73 -16.18 -35.11
C GLY A 13 30.32 -16.76 -35.00
N ALA A 14 30.20 -18.06 -34.75
CA ALA A 14 28.92 -18.72 -34.52
C ALA A 14 28.24 -18.23 -33.23
N THR A 15 29.00 -18.04 -32.15
CA THR A 15 28.49 -17.51 -30.88
C THR A 15 27.98 -16.08 -31.05
N ALA A 16 28.73 -15.21 -31.73
CA ALA A 16 28.29 -13.84 -32.02
C ALA A 16 27.04 -13.81 -32.91
N ALA A 17 26.92 -14.70 -33.89
CA ALA A 17 25.71 -14.82 -34.72
C ALA A 17 24.49 -15.30 -33.92
N LEU A 18 24.67 -16.23 -32.98
CA LEU A 18 23.60 -16.67 -32.06
C LEU A 18 23.14 -15.54 -31.13
N LEU A 19 24.08 -14.76 -30.58
CA LEU A 19 23.75 -13.59 -29.76
C LEU A 19 23.03 -12.50 -30.56
N ALA A 20 23.45 -12.27 -31.81
CA ALA A 20 22.74 -11.36 -32.71
C ALA A 20 21.30 -11.83 -33.00
N ALA A 21 21.11 -13.13 -33.26
CA ALA A 21 19.79 -13.71 -33.50
C ALA A 21 18.88 -13.63 -32.26
N ALA A 22 19.43 -13.91 -31.07
CA ALA A 22 18.70 -13.77 -29.80
C ALA A 22 18.31 -12.32 -29.51
N ALA A 23 19.24 -11.38 -29.68
CA ALA A 23 18.98 -9.94 -29.50
C ALA A 23 17.96 -9.41 -30.52
N LEU A 24 17.98 -9.91 -31.76
CA LEU A 24 16.98 -9.56 -32.77
C LEU A 24 15.60 -10.08 -32.39
N GLY A 25 15.52 -11.33 -31.91
CA GLY A 25 14.29 -11.89 -31.37
C GLY A 25 13.73 -11.04 -30.23
N ALA A 26 14.57 -10.65 -29.27
CA ALA A 26 14.19 -9.78 -28.16
C ALA A 26 13.77 -8.37 -28.63
N ALA A 27 14.44 -7.79 -29.63
CA ALA A 27 14.07 -6.48 -30.19
C ALA A 27 12.69 -6.52 -30.86
N LEU A 28 12.41 -7.56 -31.64
CA LEU A 28 11.13 -7.74 -32.34
C LEU A 28 9.99 -8.07 -31.38
N ALA A 29 10.28 -8.79 -30.29
CA ALA A 29 9.30 -9.19 -29.29
C ALA A 29 9.26 -8.27 -28.07
N TRP A 30 9.96 -7.12 -28.07
CA TRP A 30 10.17 -6.32 -26.87
C TRP A 30 8.88 -5.92 -26.15
N ASN A 31 7.89 -5.43 -26.89
CA ASN A 31 6.60 -5.04 -26.31
C ASN A 31 5.91 -6.24 -25.64
N GLN A 32 5.91 -7.41 -26.27
CA GLN A 32 5.31 -8.63 -25.68
C GLN A 32 6.05 -9.08 -24.42
N ILE A 33 7.38 -9.00 -24.42
CA ILE A 33 8.21 -9.32 -23.26
C ILE A 33 7.91 -8.35 -22.11
N PHE A 34 7.88 -7.06 -22.41
CA PHE A 34 7.58 -6.02 -21.43
C PHE A 34 6.16 -6.18 -20.89
N ASP A 35 5.17 -6.42 -21.75
CA ASP A 35 3.77 -6.60 -21.35
C ASP A 35 3.58 -7.83 -20.47
N ALA A 36 4.24 -8.93 -20.80
CA ALA A 36 4.23 -10.13 -19.97
C ALA A 36 4.86 -9.87 -18.60
N ALA A 37 6.01 -9.19 -18.56
CA ALA A 37 6.69 -8.83 -17.33
C ALA A 37 5.85 -7.88 -16.46
N LEU A 38 5.29 -6.81 -17.06
CA LEU A 38 4.47 -5.85 -16.33
C LEU A 38 3.17 -6.50 -15.82
N SER A 39 2.50 -7.30 -16.66
CA SER A 39 1.28 -7.99 -16.26
C SER A 39 1.54 -8.90 -15.06
N ALA A 40 2.64 -9.65 -15.06
CA ALA A 40 3.02 -10.51 -13.94
C ALA A 40 3.23 -9.73 -12.62
N GLN A 41 3.76 -8.50 -12.68
CA GLN A 41 3.95 -7.64 -11.51
C GLN A 41 2.67 -6.95 -11.05
N MET A 42 1.73 -6.67 -11.98
CA MET A 42 0.45 -6.04 -11.68
C MET A 42 -0.57 -7.00 -11.07
N VAL A 43 -0.40 -8.32 -11.23
CA VAL A 43 -1.31 -9.29 -10.59
C VAL A 43 -1.32 -9.07 -9.08
N MET A 44 -2.52 -8.89 -8.54
CA MET A 44 -2.73 -8.86 -7.11
C MET A 44 -2.61 -10.29 -6.58
N SER A 45 -1.61 -10.53 -5.74
CA SER A 45 -1.43 -11.80 -5.05
C SER A 45 -1.00 -11.54 -3.61
N PRO A 46 -1.19 -12.48 -2.67
CA PRO A 46 -0.84 -12.27 -1.26
C PRO A 46 0.61 -11.84 -1.01
N THR A 47 1.52 -12.08 -1.97
CA THR A 47 2.94 -11.78 -1.86
C THR A 47 3.39 -10.63 -2.78
N SER A 48 2.51 -10.05 -3.60
CA SER A 48 2.93 -9.00 -4.54
C SER A 48 3.06 -7.63 -3.85
N ARG A 49 4.00 -6.79 -4.33
CA ARG A 49 4.12 -5.38 -3.89
C ARG A 49 2.81 -4.63 -4.07
N THR A 50 2.16 -4.84 -5.21
CA THR A 50 0.84 -4.28 -5.55
C THR A 50 -0.22 -4.56 -4.48
N PHE A 51 -0.23 -5.76 -3.89
CA PHE A 51 -1.18 -6.09 -2.82
C PHE A 51 -0.90 -5.30 -1.54
N ARG A 52 0.37 -5.11 -1.14
CA ARG A 52 0.73 -4.35 0.06
C ARG A 52 0.27 -2.90 -0.02
N GLU A 53 0.58 -2.23 -1.13
CA GLU A 53 0.16 -0.83 -1.37
C GLU A 53 -1.37 -0.72 -1.54
N TRP A 54 -2.02 -1.75 -2.09
CA TRP A 54 -3.47 -1.77 -2.21
C TRP A 54 -4.16 -1.98 -0.87
N VAL A 55 -3.64 -2.82 0.01
CA VAL A 55 -4.19 -3.02 1.37
C VAL A 55 -4.09 -1.74 2.18
N GLU A 56 -2.93 -1.09 2.14
CA GLU A 56 -2.71 0.11 2.92
C GLU A 56 -1.76 1.06 2.17
N PRO A 57 -2.32 2.04 1.43
CA PRO A 57 -1.53 2.97 0.65
C PRO A 57 -0.59 3.79 1.52
N THR A 58 0.66 3.91 1.08
CA THR A 58 1.69 4.71 1.78
C THR A 58 1.58 6.21 1.51
N VAL A 59 0.90 6.61 0.42
CA VAL A 59 0.73 8.00 0.01
C VAL A 59 -0.26 8.71 0.95
N PRO A 60 0.10 9.88 1.52
CA PRO A 60 -0.81 10.64 2.36
C PRO A 60 -2.03 11.12 1.56
N LEU A 61 -3.23 10.85 2.08
CA LEU A 61 -4.49 11.29 1.49
C LEU A 61 -5.07 12.44 2.33
N TYR A 62 -5.50 13.50 1.65
CA TYR A 62 -6.21 14.61 2.28
C TYR A 62 -7.65 14.66 1.76
N PHE A 63 -8.57 14.89 2.68
CA PHE A 63 -9.99 15.05 2.45
C PHE A 63 -10.39 16.45 2.90
N ASP A 64 -10.58 17.34 1.93
CA ASP A 64 -10.93 18.74 2.17
C ASP A 64 -12.45 18.91 1.99
N VAL A 65 -13.09 19.54 2.96
CA VAL A 65 -14.53 19.86 2.91
C VAL A 65 -14.74 21.36 2.84
N TYR A 66 -15.64 21.80 1.96
CA TYR A 66 -16.02 23.20 1.80
C TYR A 66 -17.53 23.31 2.06
N LEU A 67 -17.91 24.00 3.13
CA LEU A 67 -19.31 24.17 3.53
C LEU A 67 -19.88 25.45 2.89
N PHE A 68 -21.15 25.44 2.49
CA PHE A 68 -21.84 26.65 2.07
C PHE A 68 -22.62 27.25 3.24
N ASN A 69 -22.11 28.37 3.78
CA ASN A 69 -22.77 29.13 4.82
C ASN A 69 -23.86 30.04 4.22
N TRP A 70 -25.09 29.89 4.70
CA TRP A 70 -26.26 30.62 4.22
C TRP A 70 -26.47 31.92 5.01
N THR A 71 -26.21 33.06 4.36
CA THR A 71 -26.08 34.34 5.07
C THR A 71 -27.39 35.14 5.24
N ASN A 72 -28.42 34.85 4.46
CA ASN A 72 -29.72 35.54 4.46
C ASN A 72 -30.89 34.56 4.71
N ALA A 73 -30.67 33.53 5.54
CA ALA A 73 -31.64 32.46 5.77
C ALA A 73 -32.97 32.94 6.38
N ASP A 74 -32.96 34.06 7.10
CA ASP A 74 -34.12 34.71 7.71
C ASP A 74 -35.05 35.40 6.69
N GLN A 75 -34.55 35.67 5.49
CA GLN A 75 -35.30 36.34 4.41
C GLN A 75 -35.88 35.35 3.39
N PHE A 76 -35.65 34.05 3.58
CA PHE A 76 -36.17 33.01 2.71
C PHE A 76 -37.64 32.69 3.04
N PRO A 77 -38.51 32.49 2.03
CA PRO A 77 -38.25 32.38 0.59
C PRO A 77 -38.44 33.68 -0.21
N ASP A 78 -38.60 34.83 0.45
CA ASP A 78 -38.83 36.11 -0.22
C ASP A 78 -37.59 36.60 -0.99
N GLU A 79 -36.39 36.32 -0.46
CA GLU A 79 -35.10 36.49 -1.15
C GLU A 79 -34.47 35.14 -1.50
N ILE A 80 -33.74 35.11 -2.63
CA ILE A 80 -32.97 33.93 -3.04
C ILE A 80 -31.81 33.67 -2.06
N PRO A 81 -31.48 32.40 -1.74
CA PRO A 81 -30.39 32.08 -0.83
C PRO A 81 -29.05 32.66 -1.31
N ASN A 82 -28.36 33.37 -0.42
CA ASN A 82 -26.99 33.82 -0.59
C ASN A 82 -26.05 32.92 0.20
N LEU A 83 -25.17 32.22 -0.52
CA LEU A 83 -24.24 31.26 0.04
C LEU A 83 -22.82 31.81 0.02
N GLN A 84 -22.08 31.56 1.10
CA GLN A 84 -20.67 31.85 1.20
C GLN A 84 -19.92 30.54 1.41
N GLU A 85 -18.96 30.23 0.55
CA GLU A 85 -18.05 29.10 0.75
C GLU A 85 -17.16 29.36 1.98
N VAL A 86 -17.08 28.38 2.88
CA VAL A 86 -16.23 28.38 4.06
C VAL A 86 -15.41 27.08 4.08
N GLY A 87 -14.09 27.21 4.12
CA GLY A 87 -13.16 26.09 4.13
C GLY A 87 -11.81 26.41 3.46
N PRO A 88 -11.03 25.37 3.11
CA PRO A 88 -11.30 23.96 3.41
C PRO A 88 -11.25 23.68 4.91
N TYR A 89 -12.07 22.72 5.35
CA TYR A 89 -11.86 21.93 6.56
C TYR A 89 -11.08 20.69 6.17
N ARG A 90 -9.78 20.67 6.47
CA ARG A 90 -8.86 19.62 6.01
C ARG A 90 -8.79 18.46 6.99
N PHE A 91 -8.88 17.25 6.47
CA PHE A 91 -8.67 16.01 7.22
C PHE A 91 -7.61 15.15 6.55
N ARG A 92 -6.67 14.63 7.33
CA ARG A 92 -5.81 13.53 6.91
C ARG A 92 -6.59 12.22 6.96
N GLU A 93 -6.73 11.58 5.80
CA GLU A 93 -7.41 10.30 5.67
C GLU A 93 -6.39 9.16 5.75
N HIS A 94 -6.64 8.18 6.63
CA HIS A 94 -6.00 6.87 6.57
C HIS A 94 -7.02 5.84 6.08
N ARG A 95 -6.67 5.15 5.00
CA ARG A 95 -7.51 4.14 4.35
C ARG A 95 -6.81 2.80 4.35
N ARG A 96 -7.55 1.74 4.66
CA ARG A 96 -7.07 0.36 4.54
C ARG A 96 -8.15 -0.61 4.11
N HIS A 97 -7.79 -1.63 3.34
CA HIS A 97 -8.64 -2.76 3.02
C HIS A 97 -8.49 -3.83 4.09
N VAL A 98 -9.61 -4.20 4.72
CA VAL A 98 -9.68 -5.19 5.80
C VAL A 98 -10.60 -6.34 5.39
N ASN A 99 -10.57 -7.43 6.18
CA ASN A 99 -11.34 -8.64 5.92
C ASN A 99 -11.10 -9.22 4.51
N VAL A 100 -9.85 -9.13 4.05
CA VAL A 100 -9.45 -9.57 2.71
C VAL A 100 -9.60 -11.09 2.58
N SER A 101 -10.37 -11.52 1.59
CA SER A 101 -10.64 -12.92 1.29
C SER A 101 -10.36 -13.23 -0.18
N TRP A 102 -9.49 -14.19 -0.45
CA TRP A 102 -9.08 -14.56 -1.80
C TRP A 102 -9.96 -15.67 -2.37
N HIS A 103 -10.32 -15.54 -3.66
CA HIS A 103 -11.14 -16.51 -4.38
C HIS A 103 -10.39 -17.00 -5.63
N PRO A 104 -9.45 -17.97 -5.49
CA PRO A 104 -8.62 -18.42 -6.62
C PRO A 104 -9.41 -19.06 -7.76
N HIS A 105 -10.57 -19.63 -7.46
CA HIS A 105 -11.41 -20.35 -8.43
C HIS A 105 -12.03 -19.43 -9.50
N ASN A 106 -12.23 -18.14 -9.18
CA ASN A 106 -12.78 -17.15 -10.10
C ASN A 106 -11.83 -15.95 -10.34
N GLY A 107 -10.60 -15.99 -9.79
CA GLY A 107 -9.61 -14.93 -9.97
C GLY A 107 -10.01 -13.60 -9.33
N SER A 108 -10.66 -13.65 -8.17
CA SER A 108 -11.12 -12.45 -7.45
C SER A 108 -10.61 -12.37 -6.01
N VAL A 109 -10.72 -11.18 -5.43
CA VAL A 109 -10.45 -10.90 -4.03
C VAL A 109 -11.57 -10.01 -3.50
N SER A 110 -12.02 -10.29 -2.28
CA SER A 110 -13.04 -9.48 -1.62
C SER A 110 -12.56 -8.86 -0.32
N TYR A 111 -13.14 -7.73 0.05
CA TYR A 111 -12.67 -6.89 1.15
C TYR A 111 -13.74 -5.89 1.58
N ARG A 112 -13.43 -5.15 2.66
CA ARG A 112 -14.11 -3.93 3.07
C ARG A 112 -13.09 -2.81 3.23
N THR A 113 -13.52 -1.58 2.99
CA THR A 113 -12.66 -0.40 3.16
C THR A 113 -12.94 0.24 4.51
N GLN A 114 -11.90 0.35 5.33
CA GLN A 114 -11.93 1.15 6.55
C GLN A 114 -11.24 2.48 6.30
N ARG A 115 -11.92 3.57 6.64
CA ARG A 115 -11.42 4.94 6.50
C ARG A 115 -11.46 5.64 7.85
N SER A 116 -10.40 6.37 8.16
CA SER A 116 -10.32 7.21 9.34
C SER A 116 -9.85 8.60 8.97
N TRP A 117 -10.40 9.60 9.64
CA TRP A 117 -10.15 11.01 9.36
C TRP A 117 -9.67 11.71 10.61
N HIS A 118 -8.54 12.41 10.49
CA HIS A 118 -7.96 13.23 11.54
C HIS A 118 -7.91 14.67 11.06
N PHE A 119 -8.46 15.60 11.83
CA PHE A 119 -8.44 17.01 11.47
C PHE A 119 -7.00 17.53 11.39
N ASP A 120 -6.73 18.33 10.36
CA ASP A 120 -5.44 18.95 10.11
C ASP A 120 -5.50 20.43 10.50
N GLU A 121 -4.71 20.81 11.50
CA GLU A 121 -4.65 22.19 12.04
C GLU A 121 -4.15 23.22 11.01
N THR A 122 -3.66 22.80 9.84
CA THR A 122 -3.31 23.70 8.71
C THR A 122 -4.52 24.12 7.87
N SER A 123 -5.72 23.65 8.22
CA SER A 123 -7.02 24.04 7.67
C SER A 123 -7.27 25.55 7.75
N ASN A 124 -8.00 26.11 6.77
CA ASN A 124 -8.41 27.52 6.83
C ASN A 124 -9.65 27.73 7.71
N GLY A 125 -10.55 26.75 7.74
CA GLY A 125 -11.71 26.74 8.63
C GLY A 125 -11.40 26.09 9.97
N THR A 126 -12.10 26.50 11.02
CA THR A 126 -12.00 25.92 12.37
C THR A 126 -13.21 25.05 12.67
N LEU A 127 -13.04 23.93 13.38
CA LEU A 127 -14.16 23.03 13.67
C LEU A 127 -15.26 23.69 14.54
N GLU A 128 -14.95 24.84 15.14
CA GLU A 128 -15.82 25.72 15.91
C GLU A 128 -16.54 26.79 15.06
N ASP A 129 -16.31 26.83 13.75
CA ASP A 129 -17.01 27.75 12.85
C ASP A 129 -18.52 27.45 12.89
N ASN A 130 -19.33 28.48 13.14
CA ASN A 130 -20.79 28.35 13.16
C ASN A 130 -21.34 28.54 11.74
N ILE A 131 -21.92 27.47 11.19
CA ILE A 131 -22.39 27.42 9.81
C ILE A 131 -23.91 27.30 9.80
N THR A 132 -24.56 28.21 9.09
CA THR A 132 -26.01 28.16 8.81
C THR A 132 -26.25 27.44 7.49
N THR A 133 -27.10 26.43 7.47
CA THR A 133 -27.44 25.67 6.26
C THR A 133 -28.90 25.23 6.29
N LEU A 134 -29.37 24.54 5.24
CA LEU A 134 -30.70 23.94 5.20
C LEU A 134 -30.83 22.89 6.31
N ASN A 135 -31.96 22.86 7.01
CA ASN A 135 -32.29 21.77 7.92
C ASN A 135 -32.61 20.49 7.13
N ILE A 136 -31.56 19.69 6.87
CA ILE A 136 -31.61 18.48 6.05
C ILE A 136 -32.56 17.44 6.64
N ILE A 137 -32.65 17.36 7.98
CA ILE A 137 -33.55 16.43 8.67
C ILE A 137 -35.00 16.79 8.37
N ALA A 138 -35.37 18.07 8.56
CA ALA A 138 -36.72 18.56 8.26
C ALA A 138 -37.04 18.42 6.77
N ALA A 139 -36.13 18.83 5.87
CA ALA A 139 -36.30 18.70 4.43
C ALA A 139 -36.53 17.23 4.00
N SER A 140 -35.75 16.31 4.56
CA SER A 140 -35.88 14.87 4.29
C SER A 140 -37.20 14.30 4.80
N ALA A 141 -37.62 14.67 6.01
CA ALA A 141 -38.89 14.23 6.58
C ALA A 141 -40.07 14.72 5.74
N VAL A 142 -40.05 15.99 5.31
CA VAL A 142 -41.06 16.59 4.45
C VAL A 142 -41.12 15.88 3.10
N TYR A 143 -39.97 15.68 2.45
CA TYR A 143 -39.90 15.01 1.15
C TYR A 143 -40.48 13.58 1.19
N ARG A 144 -40.12 12.80 2.22
CA ARG A 144 -40.66 11.44 2.42
C ARG A 144 -42.16 11.40 2.69
N SER A 145 -42.70 12.49 3.24
CA SER A 145 -44.11 12.59 3.57
C SER A 145 -45.01 12.94 2.38
N ARG A 146 -44.45 13.26 1.20
CA ARG A 146 -45.21 13.74 0.04
C ARG A 146 -46.35 12.80 -0.40
N ASP A 147 -46.12 11.49 -0.28
CA ASP A 147 -47.08 10.45 -0.65
C ASP A 147 -47.99 10.03 0.52
N TRP A 148 -47.85 10.66 1.70
CA TRP A 148 -48.67 10.37 2.86
C TRP A 148 -50.05 11.03 2.74
N GLY A 149 -51.06 10.39 3.35
CA GLY A 149 -52.39 11.00 3.48
C GLY A 149 -52.39 12.24 4.38
N PHE A 150 -53.33 13.15 4.13
CA PHE A 150 -53.47 14.46 4.78
C PHE A 150 -53.25 14.47 6.30
N ILE A 151 -53.88 13.54 7.03
CA ILE A 151 -53.77 13.47 8.50
C ILE A 151 -52.33 13.23 8.97
N ARG A 152 -51.56 12.37 8.28
CA ARG A 152 -50.16 12.10 8.62
C ARG A 152 -49.25 13.28 8.29
N GLN A 153 -49.49 13.95 7.16
CA GLN A 153 -48.75 15.16 6.81
C GLN A 153 -49.00 16.30 7.82
N LYS A 154 -50.24 16.50 8.27
CA LYS A 154 -50.56 17.46 9.33
C LYS A 154 -49.99 17.06 10.69
N GLY A 155 -49.92 15.77 10.99
CA GLY A 155 -49.22 15.26 12.18
C GLY A 155 -47.72 15.60 12.15
N LEU A 156 -47.05 15.39 11.02
CA LEU A 156 -45.65 15.79 10.83
C LEU A 156 -45.47 17.31 10.94
N ALA A 157 -46.35 18.10 10.32
CA ALA A 157 -46.33 19.56 10.41
C ALA A 157 -46.43 20.04 11.87
N MET A 158 -47.34 19.44 12.65
CA MET A 158 -47.46 19.72 14.07
C MET A 158 -46.20 19.33 14.84
N GLY A 159 -45.60 18.18 14.54
CA GLY A 159 -44.33 17.74 15.15
C GLY A 159 -43.18 18.71 14.88
N LEU A 160 -43.00 19.11 13.61
CA LEU A 160 -42.01 20.10 13.20
C LEU A 160 -42.19 21.42 13.96
N ALA A 161 -43.42 21.91 14.08
CA ALA A 161 -43.73 23.14 14.82
C ALA A 161 -43.50 23.00 16.34
N MET A 162 -43.92 21.88 16.95
CA MET A 162 -43.75 21.62 18.39
C MET A 162 -42.27 21.54 18.80
N PHE A 163 -41.41 20.97 17.96
CA PHE A 163 -39.98 20.89 18.20
C PHE A 163 -39.21 22.14 17.74
N GLY A 164 -39.90 23.15 17.19
CA GLY A 164 -39.27 24.41 16.78
C GLY A 164 -38.35 24.26 15.56
N HIS A 165 -38.66 23.36 14.63
CA HIS A 165 -37.89 23.26 13.38
C HIS A 165 -38.11 24.47 12.49
N HIS A 166 -36.99 24.96 11.94
CA HIS A 166 -36.96 25.96 10.90
C HIS A 166 -36.41 25.35 9.59
N VAL A 167 -36.60 26.06 8.47
CA VAL A 167 -36.05 25.64 7.17
C VAL A 167 -34.52 25.67 7.21
N SER A 168 -33.94 26.59 7.97
CA SER A 168 -32.51 26.67 8.24
C SER A 168 -32.15 26.13 9.62
N ILE A 169 -30.88 25.77 9.79
CA ILE A 169 -30.29 25.42 11.08
C ILE A 169 -28.85 25.94 11.13
N SER A 170 -28.40 26.37 12.31
CA SER A 170 -27.02 26.78 12.55
C SER A 170 -26.35 25.82 13.54
N LYS A 171 -25.18 25.31 13.17
CA LYS A 171 -24.42 24.32 13.93
C LYS A 171 -22.92 24.55 13.75
N LEU A 172 -22.12 24.05 14.68
CA LEU A 172 -20.66 24.05 14.52
C LEU A 172 -20.24 23.14 13.37
N ALA A 173 -19.14 23.45 12.71
CA ALA A 173 -18.58 22.61 11.66
C ALA A 173 -18.31 21.18 12.15
N THR A 174 -17.83 20.99 13.39
CA THR A 174 -17.63 19.64 13.97
C THR A 174 -18.93 18.83 14.06
N GLU A 175 -20.03 19.47 14.48
CA GLU A 175 -21.35 18.86 14.60
C GLU A 175 -21.93 18.52 13.22
N LEU A 176 -21.78 19.42 12.23
CA LEU A 176 -22.25 19.17 10.87
C LEU A 176 -21.45 18.07 10.18
N LEU A 177 -20.16 17.93 10.46
CA LEU A 177 -19.27 17.00 9.76
C LEU A 177 -19.28 15.60 10.39
N PHE A 178 -18.45 15.36 11.41
CA PHE A 178 -18.15 14.03 11.92
C PHE A 178 -18.76 13.70 13.30
N GLU A 179 -18.91 14.68 14.20
CA GLU A 179 -19.42 14.42 15.56
C GLU A 179 -20.94 14.21 15.59
N GLY A 180 -21.66 14.90 14.70
CA GLY A 180 -23.11 14.86 14.63
C GLY A 180 -23.79 15.65 15.75
N TYR A 181 -25.01 16.12 15.49
CA TYR A 181 -25.88 16.73 16.50
C TYR A 181 -27.16 15.92 16.73
N ASP A 182 -27.68 16.02 17.96
CA ASP A 182 -28.95 15.41 18.35
C ASP A 182 -30.14 16.18 17.77
N ASP A 183 -31.20 15.46 17.40
CA ASP A 183 -32.42 16.03 16.85
C ASP A 183 -33.67 15.27 17.34
N PRO A 184 -34.70 15.97 17.86
CA PRO A 184 -35.90 15.32 18.39
C PRO A 184 -36.67 14.45 17.38
N LEU A 185 -36.63 14.78 16.08
CA LEU A 185 -37.26 13.94 15.07
C LEU A 185 -36.51 12.63 14.86
N LEU A 186 -35.18 12.65 14.98
CA LEU A 186 -34.39 11.42 14.93
C LEU A 186 -34.68 10.54 16.13
N ASP A 187 -34.75 11.10 17.34
CA ASP A 187 -35.11 10.36 18.56
C ASP A 187 -36.48 9.68 18.44
N LEU A 188 -37.45 10.38 17.85
CA LEU A 188 -38.75 9.80 17.56
C LEU A 188 -38.66 8.70 16.48
N ALA A 189 -37.94 8.96 15.38
CA ALA A 189 -37.82 8.03 14.26
C ALA A 189 -37.16 6.71 14.63
N LYS A 190 -36.14 6.72 15.49
CA LYS A 190 -35.45 5.51 16.00
C LYS A 190 -36.40 4.53 16.68
N ASN A 191 -37.45 5.03 17.34
CA ASN A 191 -38.39 4.25 18.13
C ASN A 191 -39.63 3.81 17.34
N LEU A 192 -39.72 4.18 16.05
CA LEU A 192 -40.85 3.86 15.18
C LEU A 192 -40.42 2.90 14.06
N PRO A 193 -41.32 2.02 13.59
CA PRO A 193 -41.02 1.15 12.46
C PRO A 193 -40.77 1.96 11.17
N ALA A 194 -39.88 1.49 10.31
CA ALA A 194 -39.53 2.16 9.05
C ALA A 194 -40.74 2.48 8.16
N SER A 195 -41.79 1.66 8.19
CA SER A 195 -43.05 1.91 7.48
C SER A 195 -43.81 3.13 7.98
N ALA A 196 -43.65 3.50 9.25
CA ALA A 196 -44.27 4.68 9.86
C ALA A 196 -43.45 5.95 9.61
N THR A 197 -42.13 5.83 9.45
CA THR A 197 -41.21 6.96 9.23
C THR A 197 -40.90 7.23 7.76
N GLY A 198 -41.47 6.44 6.84
CA GLY A 198 -41.17 6.53 5.41
C GLY A 198 -39.72 6.12 5.08
N GLY A 199 -39.18 5.16 5.83
CA GLY A 199 -37.83 4.63 5.65
C GLY A 199 -36.73 5.51 6.22
N ALA A 200 -37.03 6.36 7.22
CA ALA A 200 -36.00 7.15 7.89
C ALA A 200 -34.97 6.20 8.53
N PRO A 201 -33.66 6.49 8.40
CA PRO A 201 -32.62 5.64 8.96
C PRO A 201 -32.65 5.71 10.50
N PRO A 202 -32.40 4.59 11.22
CA PRO A 202 -32.39 4.55 12.68
C PRO A 202 -31.04 5.05 13.23
N VAL A 203 -30.67 6.28 12.90
CA VAL A 203 -29.41 6.91 13.35
C VAL A 203 -29.65 7.74 14.60
N ASP A 204 -28.66 7.80 15.49
CA ASP A 204 -28.81 8.52 16.74
C ASP A 204 -28.60 10.03 16.65
N LYS A 205 -27.69 10.44 15.76
CA LYS A 205 -27.39 11.84 15.47
C LYS A 205 -27.39 12.09 13.96
N PHE A 206 -27.40 13.35 13.59
CA PHE A 206 -27.16 13.78 12.22
C PHE A 206 -25.80 14.44 12.08
N GLY A 207 -25.02 13.99 11.10
CA GLY A 207 -23.87 14.71 10.53
C GLY A 207 -23.60 14.17 9.13
N LEU A 208 -23.00 14.98 8.28
CA LEU A 208 -22.74 14.68 6.86
C LEU A 208 -21.85 13.44 6.70
N PHE A 209 -20.95 13.21 7.65
CA PHE A 209 -20.04 12.06 7.73
C PHE A 209 -20.15 11.31 9.07
N TYR A 210 -21.25 11.53 9.81
CA TYR A 210 -21.48 10.90 11.11
C TYR A 210 -21.44 9.37 11.01
N GLY A 211 -20.74 8.73 11.94
CA GLY A 211 -20.57 7.27 11.98
C GLY A 211 -19.68 6.68 10.88
N ARG A 212 -19.12 7.48 9.95
CA ARG A 212 -18.19 6.97 8.92
C ARG A 212 -16.81 6.66 9.48
N ASN A 213 -16.34 7.45 10.44
CA ASN A 213 -14.97 7.34 10.97
C ASN A 213 -14.71 5.95 11.59
N ASN A 214 -13.71 5.25 11.07
CA ASN A 214 -13.36 3.87 11.41
C ASN A 214 -14.44 2.80 11.14
N SER A 215 -15.48 3.13 10.38
CA SER A 215 -16.52 2.16 10.01
C SER A 215 -16.06 1.19 8.92
N LEU A 216 -16.70 0.02 8.85
CA LEU A 216 -16.48 -1.00 7.82
C LEU A 216 -17.64 -1.14 6.84
N ASP A 217 -18.79 -0.55 7.16
CA ASP A 217 -20.05 -0.76 6.43
C ASP A 217 -20.35 0.36 5.44
N THR A 218 -19.71 1.54 5.55
CA THR A 218 -20.11 2.68 4.71
C THR A 218 -19.81 2.48 3.23
N ASP A 219 -18.62 1.97 2.89
CA ASP A 219 -18.26 1.72 1.48
C ASP A 219 -18.79 0.36 0.99
N GLY A 220 -19.23 -0.49 1.93
CA GLY A 220 -19.81 -1.81 1.66
C GLY A 220 -18.78 -2.91 1.44
N TYR A 221 -19.28 -4.12 1.19
CA TYR A 221 -18.46 -5.25 0.75
C TYR A 221 -18.14 -5.08 -0.74
N MET A 222 -16.88 -5.25 -1.11
CA MET A 222 -16.44 -5.21 -2.51
C MET A 222 -15.74 -6.51 -2.89
N GLU A 223 -16.02 -7.00 -4.09
CA GLU A 223 -15.29 -8.10 -4.73
C GLU A 223 -14.75 -7.60 -6.06
N VAL A 224 -13.43 -7.70 -6.26
CA VAL A 224 -12.73 -7.20 -7.45
C VAL A 224 -11.85 -8.27 -8.09
N SER A 225 -11.53 -8.09 -9.37
CA SER A 225 -10.58 -8.96 -10.07
C SER A 225 -9.16 -8.85 -9.50
N THR A 226 -8.44 -9.97 -9.44
CA THR A 226 -7.01 -9.98 -9.06
C THR A 226 -6.07 -9.77 -10.26
N GLY A 227 -6.59 -9.96 -11.47
CA GLY A 227 -5.82 -10.02 -12.71
C GLY A 227 -5.16 -11.38 -12.98
N ALA A 228 -5.31 -12.37 -12.09
CA ALA A 228 -4.85 -13.74 -12.32
C ALA A 228 -5.92 -14.56 -13.06
N GLY A 229 -5.62 -15.14 -14.24
CA GLY A 229 -6.54 -16.14 -14.84
C GLY A 229 -6.62 -16.30 -16.37
N GLY A 230 -6.07 -15.39 -17.20
CA GLY A 230 -6.03 -15.52 -18.67
C GLY A 230 -7.42 -15.39 -19.36
N ALA A 231 -7.59 -14.76 -20.53
CA ALA A 231 -6.66 -14.23 -21.53
C ALA A 231 -5.84 -13.03 -21.03
N ALA A 232 -4.78 -12.67 -21.76
CA ALA A 232 -4.16 -11.36 -21.60
C ALA A 232 -5.26 -10.27 -21.60
N GLY A 233 -5.57 -9.65 -20.45
CA GLY A 233 -6.52 -8.53 -20.42
C GLY A 233 -7.47 -8.33 -19.23
N SER A 234 -7.53 -9.16 -18.19
CA SER A 234 -8.28 -8.75 -16.98
C SER A 234 -7.39 -7.85 -16.10
N LEU A 235 -7.65 -6.55 -16.16
CA LEU A 235 -7.01 -5.57 -15.28
C LEU A 235 -7.35 -5.93 -13.82
N PRO A 236 -6.42 -5.85 -12.85
CA PRO A 236 -6.74 -5.94 -11.43
C PRO A 236 -7.69 -4.82 -11.00
N GLY A 237 -8.42 -5.04 -9.90
CA GLY A 237 -9.27 -4.00 -9.29
C GLY A 237 -10.56 -3.67 -10.06
N GLN A 238 -10.97 -4.48 -11.03
CA GLN A 238 -12.26 -4.31 -11.69
C GLN A 238 -13.37 -4.80 -10.78
N ILE A 239 -14.41 -3.99 -10.58
CA ILE A 239 -15.54 -4.34 -9.73
C ILE A 239 -16.31 -5.54 -10.31
N LEU A 240 -16.54 -6.54 -9.46
CA LEU A 240 -17.32 -7.73 -9.79
C LEU A 240 -18.61 -7.78 -8.98
N LYS A 241 -18.53 -7.46 -7.69
CA LYS A 241 -19.70 -7.36 -6.80
C LYS A 241 -19.57 -6.21 -5.83
N TRP A 242 -20.70 -5.59 -5.51
CA TRP A 242 -20.84 -4.62 -4.44
C TRP A 242 -22.01 -5.02 -3.54
N ASN A 243 -21.75 -5.10 -2.24
CA ASN A 243 -22.70 -5.60 -1.24
C ASN A 243 -23.32 -6.96 -1.61
N TYR A 244 -22.46 -7.88 -2.08
CA TYR A 244 -22.79 -9.24 -2.49
C TYR A 244 -23.64 -9.37 -3.77
N GLU A 245 -24.01 -8.26 -4.39
CA GLU A 245 -24.74 -8.22 -5.66
C GLU A 245 -23.79 -7.94 -6.83
N ASP A 246 -24.06 -8.56 -7.98
CA ASP A 246 -23.34 -8.33 -9.25
C ASP A 246 -23.97 -7.21 -10.11
N HIS A 247 -25.02 -6.57 -9.59
CA HIS A 247 -25.74 -5.47 -10.20
C HIS A 247 -26.24 -4.49 -9.13
N LEU A 248 -26.56 -3.27 -9.54
CA LEU A 248 -27.04 -2.21 -8.66
C LEU A 248 -28.56 -2.36 -8.48
N PRO A 249 -29.05 -2.61 -7.25
CA PRO A 249 -30.47 -2.87 -7.01
C PRO A 249 -31.36 -1.62 -7.18
N PHE A 250 -30.75 -0.44 -7.34
CA PHE A 250 -31.44 0.83 -7.42
C PHE A 250 -31.86 1.23 -8.83
N TYR A 251 -31.28 0.62 -9.86
CA TYR A 251 -31.48 0.99 -11.25
C TYR A 251 -31.88 -0.23 -12.09
N ASN A 252 -32.50 0.01 -13.23
CA ASN A 252 -32.89 -1.03 -14.18
C ASN A 252 -32.02 -0.98 -15.45
N GLY A 253 -31.92 -2.11 -16.16
CA GLY A 253 -31.24 -2.18 -17.45
C GLY A 253 -29.75 -1.85 -17.35
N GLN A 254 -29.23 -1.04 -18.28
CA GLN A 254 -27.79 -0.73 -18.36
C GLN A 254 -27.29 0.06 -17.15
N CYS A 255 -28.11 0.90 -16.52
CA CYS A 255 -27.74 1.65 -15.32
C CYS A 255 -27.54 0.77 -14.08
N SER A 256 -28.04 -0.48 -14.11
CA SER A 256 -27.84 -1.46 -13.05
C SER A 256 -26.46 -2.12 -13.13
N LYS A 257 -25.73 -1.96 -14.24
CA LYS A 257 -24.47 -2.67 -14.45
C LYS A 257 -23.36 -2.15 -13.51
N LEU A 258 -22.68 -3.08 -12.84
CA LEU A 258 -21.39 -2.84 -12.20
C LEU A 258 -20.26 -3.04 -13.22
N SER A 259 -19.44 -2.02 -13.42
CA SER A 259 -18.25 -2.10 -14.28
C SER A 259 -17.19 -1.06 -13.93
N GLY A 260 -15.99 -1.28 -14.45
CA GLY A 260 -14.86 -0.38 -14.28
C GLY A 260 -14.03 -0.68 -13.04
N SER A 261 -13.07 0.21 -12.79
CA SER A 261 -12.17 0.13 -11.63
C SER A 261 -12.86 0.57 -10.35
N ALA A 262 -12.46 -0.02 -9.22
CA ALA A 262 -12.79 0.49 -7.89
C ALA A 262 -12.05 1.80 -7.53
N GLY A 263 -11.11 2.24 -8.38
CA GLY A 263 -10.45 3.55 -8.29
C GLY A 263 -8.91 3.50 -8.29
N GLU A 264 -8.32 2.34 -7.99
CA GLU A 264 -6.86 2.22 -7.81
C GLU A 264 -6.11 1.78 -9.08
N PHE A 265 -6.78 1.06 -9.98
CA PHE A 265 -6.16 0.48 -11.19
C PHE A 265 -6.79 1.03 -12.46
N MET A 266 -5.98 1.46 -13.44
CA MET A 266 -6.48 1.96 -14.72
C MET A 266 -5.99 1.13 -15.90
N ALA A 267 -6.75 1.15 -16.99
CA ALA A 267 -6.38 0.45 -18.21
C ALA A 267 -5.11 1.05 -18.84
N ARG A 268 -4.38 0.20 -19.56
CA ARG A 268 -3.17 0.53 -20.30
C ARG A 268 -3.48 0.93 -21.75
N ASP A 269 -2.47 1.49 -22.41
CA ASP A 269 -2.52 1.88 -23.83
C ASP A 269 -3.72 2.79 -24.15
N LEU A 270 -3.94 3.77 -23.27
CA LEU A 270 -5.02 4.72 -23.36
C LEU A 270 -4.82 5.66 -24.56
N SER A 271 -5.89 5.81 -25.34
CA SER A 271 -5.99 6.77 -26.44
C SER A 271 -6.92 7.92 -26.06
N GLU A 272 -6.98 8.96 -26.90
CA GLU A 272 -7.96 10.05 -26.76
C GLU A 272 -9.41 9.56 -26.90
N GLN A 273 -9.62 8.40 -27.54
CA GLN A 273 -10.95 7.76 -27.67
C GLN A 273 -11.29 6.84 -26.50
N SER A 274 -10.31 6.54 -25.63
CA SER A 274 -10.53 5.73 -24.45
C SER A 274 -11.38 6.48 -23.43
N GLY A 275 -12.19 5.77 -22.66
CA GLY A 275 -12.88 6.30 -21.49
C GLY A 275 -12.50 5.49 -20.26
N LEU A 276 -12.53 6.11 -19.08
CA LEU A 276 -12.26 5.43 -17.81
C LEU A 276 -13.57 5.21 -17.07
N GLU A 277 -13.95 3.95 -16.88
CA GLU A 277 -15.10 3.57 -16.05
C GLU A 277 -14.63 3.39 -14.60
N LEU A 278 -15.30 4.08 -13.67
CA LEU A 278 -15.02 4.03 -12.25
C LEU A 278 -16.30 3.74 -11.48
N PHE A 279 -16.30 2.70 -10.65
CA PHE A 279 -17.36 2.49 -9.67
C PHE A 279 -17.06 3.30 -8.41
N VAL A 280 -17.98 4.18 -8.02
CA VAL A 280 -17.81 5.02 -6.83
C VAL A 280 -18.94 4.71 -5.85
N PRO A 281 -18.66 4.05 -4.71
CA PRO A 281 -19.69 3.69 -3.74
C PRO A 281 -20.54 4.87 -3.28
N ASP A 282 -19.92 6.04 -3.07
CA ASP A 282 -20.63 7.25 -2.65
C ASP A 282 -21.62 7.81 -3.69
N LEU A 283 -21.40 7.51 -4.99
CA LEU A 283 -22.30 7.82 -6.10
C LEU A 283 -23.31 6.69 -6.38
N CYS A 284 -23.09 5.51 -5.80
CA CYS A 284 -23.89 4.30 -5.96
C CYS A 284 -24.03 3.85 -7.42
N ARG A 285 -23.04 4.18 -8.27
CA ARG A 285 -23.03 3.84 -9.69
C ARG A 285 -21.63 3.88 -10.31
N THR A 286 -21.49 3.28 -11.47
CA THR A 286 -20.33 3.48 -12.35
C THR A 286 -20.46 4.81 -13.10
N VAL A 287 -19.38 5.58 -13.13
CA VAL A 287 -19.25 6.81 -13.91
C VAL A 287 -18.19 6.65 -15.00
N LEU A 288 -18.41 7.31 -16.13
CA LEU A 288 -17.48 7.33 -17.25
C LEU A 288 -16.77 8.68 -17.31
N LEU A 289 -15.45 8.67 -17.25
CA LEU A 289 -14.60 9.81 -17.50
C LEU A 289 -14.14 9.81 -18.96
N LYS A 290 -14.19 10.97 -19.62
CA LYS A 290 -13.81 11.15 -21.02
C LYS A 290 -12.55 11.98 -21.13
N HIS A 291 -11.75 11.73 -22.16
CA HIS A 291 -10.58 12.54 -22.47
C HIS A 291 -10.98 13.99 -22.74
N THR A 292 -10.29 14.94 -22.10
CA THR A 292 -10.50 16.38 -22.28
C THR A 292 -9.24 17.11 -22.72
N GLY A 293 -8.06 16.52 -22.50
CA GLY A 293 -6.80 17.14 -22.84
C GLY A 293 -5.61 16.28 -22.45
N SER A 294 -4.42 16.80 -22.71
CA SER A 294 -3.15 16.12 -22.40
C SER A 294 -2.14 17.13 -21.91
N GLY A 295 -1.15 16.66 -21.15
CA GLY A 295 -0.10 17.51 -20.60
C GLY A 295 1.18 16.73 -20.32
N VAL A 296 2.14 17.42 -19.69
CA VAL A 296 3.40 16.81 -19.26
C VAL A 296 3.63 17.17 -17.81
N ARG A 297 3.87 16.16 -16.98
CA ARG A 297 4.25 16.32 -15.58
C ARG A 297 5.52 15.52 -15.35
N ALA A 298 6.54 16.18 -14.78
CA ALA A 298 7.77 15.50 -14.41
C ALA A 298 8.35 14.68 -15.59
N SER A 299 8.38 15.26 -16.80
CA SER A 299 8.85 14.62 -18.06
C SER A 299 8.05 13.39 -18.52
N LEU A 300 6.90 13.09 -17.91
CA LEU A 300 5.96 12.07 -18.35
C LEU A 300 4.75 12.74 -19.00
N ALA A 301 4.37 12.27 -20.20
CA ALA A 301 3.14 12.70 -20.84
C ALA A 301 1.94 12.06 -20.13
N TYR A 302 0.86 12.80 -19.96
CA TYR A 302 -0.39 12.28 -19.43
C TYR A 302 -1.58 12.71 -20.28
N ASN A 303 -2.63 11.89 -20.23
CA ASN A 303 -3.96 12.21 -20.73
C ASN A 303 -4.87 12.52 -19.54
N LYS A 304 -5.60 13.63 -19.63
CA LYS A 304 -6.58 14.06 -18.64
C LYS A 304 -7.95 13.52 -19.02
N TYR A 305 -8.56 12.78 -18.10
CA TYR A 305 -9.90 12.23 -18.20
C TYR A 305 -10.79 12.87 -17.15
N GLU A 306 -11.95 13.39 -17.53
CA GLU A 306 -12.84 14.15 -16.64
C GLU A 306 -14.28 13.65 -16.70
N LEU A 307 -15.06 13.93 -15.65
CA LEU A 307 -16.51 13.88 -15.77
C LEU A 307 -16.99 15.11 -16.54
N THR A 308 -17.73 14.89 -17.62
CA THR A 308 -18.24 15.95 -18.50
C THR A 308 -19.75 16.10 -18.37
N GLU A 309 -20.34 17.05 -19.10
CA GLU A 309 -21.80 17.28 -19.18
C GLU A 309 -22.54 15.96 -19.42
N SER A 310 -22.01 15.09 -20.28
CA SER A 310 -22.63 13.80 -20.63
C SER A 310 -22.71 12.82 -19.44
N SER A 311 -21.82 12.92 -18.45
CA SER A 311 -21.81 12.05 -17.27
C SER A 311 -22.95 12.39 -16.29
N PHE A 312 -23.48 13.62 -16.39
CA PHE A 312 -24.54 14.15 -15.53
C PHE A 312 -25.79 14.57 -16.32
N ASP A 313 -25.85 14.25 -17.60
CA ASP A 313 -26.95 14.65 -18.47
C ASP A 313 -28.27 14.00 -18.03
N ASN A 314 -29.35 14.78 -18.08
CA ASN A 314 -30.71 14.37 -17.75
C ASN A 314 -31.38 13.53 -18.87
N SER A 315 -30.57 12.87 -19.70
CA SER A 315 -30.97 12.10 -20.89
C SER A 315 -31.43 12.93 -22.09
N SER A 316 -31.31 14.26 -22.04
CA SER A 316 -31.60 15.13 -23.18
C SER A 316 -30.61 14.93 -24.33
N SER A 317 -29.34 14.70 -24.00
CA SER A 317 -28.24 14.53 -24.96
C SER A 317 -27.62 13.14 -24.90
N SER A 318 -27.82 12.41 -23.79
CA SER A 318 -27.28 11.09 -23.49
C SER A 318 -28.41 10.12 -23.12
N PRO A 319 -29.16 9.56 -24.10
CA PRO A 319 -30.34 8.72 -23.85
C PRO A 319 -30.08 7.51 -22.94
N GLN A 320 -28.84 7.02 -22.89
CA GLN A 320 -28.39 5.95 -22.00
C GLN A 320 -28.52 6.29 -20.52
N ASN A 321 -28.58 7.57 -20.13
CA ASN A 321 -28.73 8.00 -18.74
C ASN A 321 -30.18 7.93 -18.23
N SER A 322 -31.16 7.62 -19.09
CA SER A 322 -32.59 7.67 -18.76
C SER A 322 -32.97 6.76 -17.60
N CYS A 323 -32.29 5.62 -17.46
CA CYS A 323 -32.51 4.69 -16.35
C CYS A 323 -31.97 5.18 -15.00
N PHE A 324 -31.17 6.26 -14.95
CA PHE A 324 -30.72 6.85 -13.68
C PHE A 324 -31.76 7.79 -13.05
N CYS A 325 -32.73 8.28 -13.81
CA CYS A 325 -33.65 9.30 -13.32
C CYS A 325 -34.70 8.77 -12.35
N ASN A 326 -35.06 7.48 -12.39
CA ASN A 326 -36.05 6.85 -11.51
C ASN A 326 -37.31 7.71 -11.23
N GLY A 327 -37.79 8.44 -12.24
CA GLY A 327 -38.80 9.49 -12.08
C GLY A 327 -38.52 10.71 -12.97
N GLU A 328 -38.71 11.92 -12.43
CA GLU A 328 -38.51 13.19 -13.15
C GLU A 328 -37.01 13.57 -13.22
N CYS A 329 -36.45 13.69 -14.44
CA CYS A 329 -35.11 14.25 -14.65
C CYS A 329 -35.15 15.80 -14.69
N ALA A 330 -35.47 16.45 -13.56
CA ALA A 330 -35.79 17.88 -13.55
C ALA A 330 -34.62 18.80 -13.99
N TRP A 331 -33.38 18.41 -13.69
CA TRP A 331 -32.18 19.20 -13.98
C TRP A 331 -31.08 18.35 -14.62
N GLY A 332 -30.35 18.91 -15.58
CA GLY A 332 -29.09 18.36 -16.07
C GLY A 332 -27.92 18.77 -15.18
N GLY A 333 -26.85 17.98 -15.19
CA GLY A 333 -25.63 18.27 -14.41
C GLY A 333 -25.68 17.76 -12.96
N VAL A 334 -26.66 16.93 -12.61
CA VAL A 334 -26.85 16.38 -11.26
C VAL A 334 -27.20 14.89 -11.28
N MET A 335 -26.80 14.15 -10.24
CA MET A 335 -27.07 12.72 -10.05
C MET A 335 -28.01 12.52 -8.86
N ASN A 336 -29.17 11.90 -9.07
CA ASN A 336 -30.05 11.52 -7.97
C ASN A 336 -29.48 10.29 -7.24
N VAL A 337 -29.11 10.46 -5.97
CA VAL A 337 -28.59 9.38 -5.11
C VAL A 337 -29.56 9.05 -3.96
N SER A 338 -30.80 9.51 -4.03
CA SER A 338 -31.78 9.35 -2.96
C SER A 338 -32.02 7.88 -2.60
N SER A 339 -32.03 6.99 -3.59
CA SER A 339 -32.26 5.54 -3.42
C SER A 339 -31.22 4.87 -2.53
N CYS A 340 -29.96 5.28 -2.61
CA CYS A 340 -28.88 4.73 -1.79
C CYS A 340 -28.55 5.59 -0.55
N ARG A 341 -29.22 6.73 -0.38
CA ARG A 341 -29.12 7.59 0.81
C ARG A 341 -30.38 7.50 1.67
N TYR A 342 -30.82 6.26 1.90
CA TYR A 342 -32.00 5.90 2.69
C TYR A 342 -33.32 6.53 2.25
N GLY A 343 -33.40 7.22 1.10
CA GLY A 343 -34.58 8.00 0.68
C GLY A 343 -34.52 9.49 1.03
N SER A 344 -33.38 10.00 1.52
CA SER A 344 -33.13 11.45 1.61
C SER A 344 -33.10 12.04 0.19
N PRO A 345 -33.67 13.24 -0.07
CA PRO A 345 -33.70 13.89 -1.39
C PRO A 345 -32.33 14.45 -1.81
N SER A 346 -31.32 13.60 -1.85
CA SER A 346 -29.92 13.95 -2.04
C SER A 346 -29.49 13.85 -3.51
N PHE A 347 -28.85 14.90 -4.01
CA PHE A 347 -28.36 15.03 -5.37
C PHE A 347 -26.89 15.42 -5.38
N LEU A 348 -26.08 14.70 -6.16
CA LEU A 348 -24.66 14.99 -6.33
C LEU A 348 -24.41 15.76 -7.63
N SER A 349 -23.53 16.75 -7.58
CA SER A 349 -23.06 17.50 -8.74
C SER A 349 -21.55 17.67 -8.68
N LEU A 350 -20.96 18.28 -9.70
CA LEU A 350 -19.65 18.90 -9.52
C LEU A 350 -19.79 20.18 -8.68
N PRO A 351 -18.72 20.64 -8.01
CA PRO A 351 -18.73 21.86 -7.22
C PRO A 351 -19.24 23.07 -8.01
N HIS A 352 -19.99 23.92 -7.32
CA HIS A 352 -20.62 25.14 -7.82
C HIS A 352 -21.53 24.89 -9.03
N PHE A 353 -22.09 23.68 -9.12
CA PHE A 353 -22.86 23.21 -10.28
C PHE A 353 -22.10 23.34 -11.61
N LEU A 354 -20.79 23.07 -11.61
CA LEU A 354 -20.05 22.95 -12.87
C LEU A 354 -20.72 21.92 -13.79
N HIS A 355 -20.94 22.30 -15.06
CA HIS A 355 -21.71 21.53 -16.05
C HIS A 355 -23.21 21.35 -15.72
N GLY A 356 -23.71 22.09 -14.73
CA GLY A 356 -25.12 22.18 -14.31
C GLY A 356 -26.03 22.90 -15.30
N ASP A 357 -27.33 22.57 -15.25
CA ASP A 357 -28.37 23.40 -15.86
C ASP A 357 -28.26 24.85 -15.31
N PRO A 358 -28.20 25.89 -16.17
CA PRO A 358 -28.09 27.28 -15.73
C PRO A 358 -29.14 27.70 -14.70
N ARG A 359 -30.34 27.10 -14.74
CA ARG A 359 -31.43 27.36 -13.78
C ARG A 359 -31.05 27.04 -12.34
N LEU A 360 -30.06 26.18 -12.10
CA LEU A 360 -29.54 25.88 -10.76
C LEU A 360 -28.85 27.10 -10.15
N LEU A 361 -28.19 27.91 -10.97
CA LEU A 361 -27.48 29.13 -10.55
C LEU A 361 -28.42 30.35 -10.47
N GLU A 362 -29.58 30.31 -11.12
CA GLU A 362 -30.58 31.39 -11.03
C GLU A 362 -31.31 31.43 -9.67
N LEU A 363 -31.28 30.31 -8.93
CA LEU A 363 -32.01 30.12 -7.66
C LEU A 363 -31.12 30.32 -6.42
N VAL A 364 -29.86 30.70 -6.58
CA VAL A 364 -28.90 30.88 -5.48
C VAL A 364 -27.79 31.86 -5.88
N THR A 365 -27.29 32.69 -4.97
CA THR A 365 -26.11 33.53 -5.19
C THR A 365 -24.90 33.01 -4.42
N GLY A 366 -23.70 33.35 -4.90
CA GLY A 366 -22.42 32.97 -4.28
C GLY A 366 -21.77 31.70 -4.84
N LEU A 367 -22.41 31.05 -5.83
CA LEU A 367 -21.79 29.95 -6.59
C LEU A 367 -21.11 30.47 -7.86
N GLU A 368 -19.84 30.12 -8.02
CA GLU A 368 -19.00 30.46 -9.17
C GLU A 368 -18.35 29.20 -9.75
N PRO A 369 -18.92 28.53 -10.77
CA PRO A 369 -18.32 27.34 -11.38
C PRO A 369 -17.04 27.68 -12.15
N ASP A 370 -15.96 26.96 -11.84
CA ASP A 370 -14.63 27.12 -12.45
C ASP A 370 -14.08 25.71 -12.80
N PRO A 371 -13.90 25.37 -14.09
CA PRO A 371 -13.36 24.07 -14.50
C PRO A 371 -11.99 23.73 -13.87
N GLU A 372 -11.12 24.71 -13.64
CA GLU A 372 -9.79 24.42 -13.07
C GLU A 372 -9.90 23.97 -11.61
N LYS A 373 -10.83 24.58 -10.86
CA LYS A 373 -11.05 24.30 -9.44
C LYS A 373 -12.05 23.17 -9.18
N HIS A 374 -13.02 22.98 -10.06
CA HIS A 374 -14.21 22.18 -9.78
C HIS A 374 -14.34 20.93 -10.67
N SER A 375 -13.48 20.72 -11.68
CA SER A 375 -13.50 19.47 -12.44
C SER A 375 -13.08 18.26 -11.60
N PHE A 376 -13.79 17.15 -11.73
CA PHE A 376 -13.32 15.83 -11.30
C PHE A 376 -12.44 15.24 -12.40
N TYR A 377 -11.18 14.88 -12.12
CA TYR A 377 -10.30 14.33 -13.15
C TYR A 377 -9.23 13.36 -12.68
N PHE A 378 -8.79 12.54 -13.63
CA PHE A 378 -7.62 11.68 -13.57
C PHE A 378 -6.64 12.10 -14.66
N ALA A 379 -5.42 12.45 -14.27
CA ALA A 379 -4.30 12.65 -15.19
C ALA A 379 -3.47 11.36 -15.22
N VAL A 380 -3.56 10.60 -16.32
CA VAL A 380 -3.04 9.24 -16.42
C VAL A 380 -1.92 9.16 -17.45
N GLU A 381 -0.79 8.54 -17.09
CA GLU A 381 0.24 8.17 -18.06
C GLU A 381 -0.35 7.08 -18.98
N PRO A 382 -0.51 7.34 -20.29
CA PRO A 382 -1.40 6.56 -21.12
C PRO A 382 -0.89 5.15 -21.41
N LYS A 383 0.42 4.90 -21.47
CA LYS A 383 0.94 3.57 -21.85
C LYS A 383 0.87 2.56 -20.69
N LEU A 384 1.15 3.02 -19.48
CA LEU A 384 1.19 2.19 -18.28
C LEU A 384 -0.12 2.23 -17.47
N GLY A 385 -1.02 3.17 -17.75
CA GLY A 385 -2.29 3.28 -17.02
C GLY A 385 -2.08 3.73 -15.57
N ILE A 386 -1.06 4.55 -15.32
CA ILE A 386 -0.71 4.99 -13.96
C ILE A 386 -1.20 6.42 -13.75
N PRO A 387 -2.09 6.68 -12.79
CA PRO A 387 -2.58 8.03 -12.50
C PRO A 387 -1.48 8.86 -11.85
N LEU A 388 -0.97 9.88 -12.52
CA LEU A 388 0.04 10.80 -11.99
C LEU A 388 -0.55 11.79 -10.99
N GLU A 389 -1.83 12.12 -11.19
CA GLU A 389 -2.57 13.07 -10.39
C GLU A 389 -4.06 12.77 -10.48
N VAL A 390 -4.75 12.87 -9.35
CA VAL A 390 -6.19 12.67 -9.23
C VAL A 390 -6.77 13.82 -8.41
N SER A 391 -7.84 14.43 -8.92
CA SER A 391 -8.66 15.37 -8.16
C SER A 391 -10.10 14.86 -8.19
N ALA A 392 -10.52 14.21 -7.11
CA ALA A 392 -11.88 13.73 -6.94
C ALA A 392 -12.71 14.80 -6.23
N ARG A 393 -13.73 15.33 -6.91
CA ARG A 393 -14.54 16.46 -6.43
C ARG A 393 -16.03 16.21 -6.64
N PHE A 394 -16.83 16.42 -5.59
CA PHE A 394 -18.29 16.34 -5.65
C PHE A 394 -18.94 17.32 -4.69
N GLN A 395 -20.14 17.76 -5.04
CA GLN A 395 -21.00 18.60 -4.23
C GLN A 395 -22.29 17.87 -3.87
N LEU A 396 -22.71 17.97 -2.61
CA LEU A 396 -24.01 17.51 -2.15
C LEU A 396 -25.03 18.65 -2.17
N ASN A 397 -26.19 18.33 -2.72
CA ASN A 397 -27.34 19.22 -2.80
C ASN A 397 -28.59 18.49 -2.29
N ILE A 398 -29.54 19.24 -1.75
CA ILE A 398 -30.81 18.71 -1.22
C ILE A 398 -31.96 19.29 -2.03
N TRP A 399 -32.81 18.42 -2.59
CA TRP A 399 -34.02 18.85 -3.28
C TRP A 399 -35.09 19.27 -2.25
N ILE A 400 -35.52 20.52 -2.36
CA ILE A 400 -36.69 21.07 -1.67
C ILE A 400 -37.77 21.48 -2.68
N GLU A 401 -39.04 21.30 -2.33
CA GLU A 401 -40.18 21.72 -3.14
C GLU A 401 -41.37 22.12 -2.25
N PRO A 402 -42.26 23.00 -2.75
CA PRO A 402 -43.39 23.45 -1.97
C PRO A 402 -44.40 22.32 -1.69
N THR A 403 -44.93 22.29 -0.46
CA THR A 403 -45.93 21.31 -0.04
C THR A 403 -47.12 21.97 0.67
N GLN A 404 -48.34 21.70 0.20
CA GLN A 404 -49.55 22.39 0.67
C GLN A 404 -49.95 22.05 2.12
N ASN A 405 -49.48 20.92 2.66
CA ASN A 405 -49.95 20.41 3.95
C ASN A 405 -48.99 20.69 5.11
N ILE A 406 -47.77 21.15 4.84
CA ILE A 406 -46.74 21.40 5.85
C ILE A 406 -46.28 22.85 5.72
N GLU A 407 -46.75 23.70 6.62
CA GLU A 407 -46.52 25.16 6.61
C GLU A 407 -45.04 25.53 6.48
N LEU A 408 -44.15 24.80 7.16
CA LEU A 408 -42.70 25.03 7.13
C LEU A 408 -42.11 25.03 5.70
N PHE A 409 -42.67 24.23 4.79
CA PHE A 409 -42.22 24.11 3.40
C PHE A 409 -43.32 24.52 2.41
N GLU A 410 -44.34 25.27 2.82
CA GLU A 410 -45.47 25.62 1.93
C GLU A 410 -45.07 26.61 0.84
N LYS A 411 -44.20 27.56 1.16
CA LYS A 411 -43.78 28.65 0.27
C LYS A 411 -42.39 28.49 -0.32
N VAL A 412 -41.70 27.40 -0.02
CA VAL A 412 -40.33 27.21 -0.54
C VAL A 412 -40.36 27.02 -2.05
N PRO A 413 -39.38 27.54 -2.81
CA PRO A 413 -39.27 27.26 -4.24
C PRO A 413 -38.88 25.80 -4.49
N LYS A 414 -39.19 25.29 -5.68
CA LYS A 414 -38.64 24.00 -6.17
C LYS A 414 -37.19 24.24 -6.59
N MET A 415 -36.22 23.77 -5.80
CA MET A 415 -34.79 23.97 -6.08
C MET A 415 -33.91 22.85 -5.51
N LEU A 416 -32.65 22.79 -5.97
CA LEU A 416 -31.57 22.04 -5.32
C LEU A 416 -30.76 23.00 -4.45
N PHE A 417 -30.85 22.84 -3.14
CA PHE A 417 -30.11 23.66 -2.18
C PHE A 417 -28.70 23.08 -1.97
N PRO A 418 -27.62 23.83 -2.29
CA PRO A 418 -26.24 23.40 -2.06
C PRO A 418 -25.90 23.31 -0.57
N ILE A 419 -25.25 22.22 -0.14
CA ILE A 419 -24.86 22.03 1.27
C ILE A 419 -23.36 22.18 1.44
N PHE A 420 -22.59 21.39 0.70
CA PHE A 420 -21.13 21.37 0.78
C PHE A 420 -20.55 20.71 -0.47
N TRP A 421 -19.26 20.92 -0.71
CA TRP A 421 -18.48 20.12 -1.65
C TRP A 421 -17.17 19.63 -1.03
N VAL A 422 -16.60 18.58 -1.62
CA VAL A 422 -15.38 17.94 -1.12
C VAL A 422 -14.34 17.81 -2.22
N GLU A 423 -13.07 17.83 -1.81
CA GLU A 423 -11.93 17.47 -2.63
C GLU A 423 -11.14 16.33 -1.95
N GLN A 424 -10.86 15.28 -2.69
CA GLN A 424 -9.78 14.36 -2.38
C GLN A 424 -8.74 14.45 -3.50
N LYS A 425 -7.55 14.93 -3.14
CA LYS A 425 -6.48 15.18 -4.09
C LYS A 425 -5.30 14.28 -3.82
N VAL A 426 -4.80 13.62 -4.87
CA VAL A 426 -3.68 12.70 -4.78
C VAL A 426 -2.66 13.06 -5.85
N TYR A 427 -1.40 13.11 -5.43
CA TYR A 427 -0.25 13.31 -6.29
C TYR A 427 0.73 12.17 -6.08
N ILE A 428 1.29 11.66 -7.18
CA ILE A 428 2.45 10.77 -7.08
C ILE A 428 3.66 11.59 -6.60
N GLU A 429 4.33 11.09 -5.58
CA GLU A 429 5.58 11.66 -5.03
C GLU A 429 6.76 11.53 -6.01
N ASP A 430 7.76 12.41 -5.88
CA ASP A 430 8.87 12.53 -6.84
C ASP A 430 9.78 11.28 -6.92
N ASN A 431 9.90 10.53 -5.82
CA ASN A 431 10.60 9.25 -5.78
C ASN A 431 9.91 8.21 -6.69
N VAL A 432 8.60 8.06 -6.57
CA VAL A 432 7.80 7.13 -7.38
C VAL A 432 7.76 7.59 -8.84
N LEU A 433 7.68 8.90 -9.10
CA LEU A 433 7.81 9.45 -10.46
C LEU A 433 9.16 9.11 -11.10
N SER A 434 10.23 9.07 -10.32
CA SER A 434 11.57 8.72 -10.80
C SER A 434 11.67 7.24 -11.19
N GLU A 435 11.11 6.33 -10.38
CA GLU A 435 10.98 4.91 -10.72
C GLU A 435 10.15 4.72 -12.00
N LEU A 436 9.01 5.41 -12.08
CA LEU A 436 8.10 5.35 -13.22
C LEU A 436 8.79 5.78 -14.53
N ARG A 437 9.65 6.81 -14.49
CA ARG A 437 10.44 7.22 -15.67
C ARG A 437 11.39 6.12 -16.16
N ILE A 438 12.00 5.37 -15.25
CA ILE A 438 12.89 4.27 -15.60
C ILE A 438 12.09 3.18 -16.31
N VAL A 439 10.95 2.78 -15.73
CA VAL A 439 10.03 1.80 -16.34
C VAL A 439 9.56 2.27 -17.72
N ARG A 440 9.20 3.55 -17.84
CA ARG A 440 8.77 4.15 -19.12
C ARG A 440 9.90 4.17 -20.15
N ALA A 441 11.13 4.48 -19.74
CA ALA A 441 12.29 4.48 -20.62
C ALA A 441 12.65 3.06 -21.09
N ILE A 442 12.53 2.05 -20.22
CA ILE A 442 12.68 0.64 -20.56
C ILE A 442 11.66 0.24 -21.63
N LEU A 443 10.40 0.61 -21.46
CA LEU A 443 9.35 0.37 -22.46
C LEU A 443 9.68 1.03 -23.81
N ASP A 444 10.01 2.33 -23.82
CA ASP A 444 10.22 3.08 -25.07
C ASP A 444 11.52 2.71 -25.81
N TRP A 445 12.61 2.47 -25.08
CA TRP A 445 13.94 2.33 -25.68
C TRP A 445 14.47 0.90 -25.68
N GLY A 446 13.90 -0.03 -24.91
CA GLY A 446 14.46 -1.37 -24.78
C GLY A 446 14.53 -2.13 -26.10
N GLY A 447 13.52 -2.02 -26.97
CA GLY A 447 13.56 -2.58 -28.32
C GLY A 447 14.69 -2.00 -29.19
N ALA A 448 14.90 -0.69 -29.11
CA ALA A 448 15.99 0.00 -29.82
C ALA A 448 17.37 -0.40 -29.29
N VAL A 449 17.51 -0.56 -27.97
CA VAL A 449 18.74 -1.07 -27.34
C VAL A 449 19.04 -2.49 -27.81
N CYS A 450 18.05 -3.39 -27.81
CA CYS A 450 18.18 -4.75 -28.34
C CYS A 450 18.56 -4.77 -29.84
N ALA A 451 18.00 -3.85 -30.64
CA ALA A 451 18.38 -3.68 -32.04
C ALA A 451 19.84 -3.19 -32.21
N GLY A 452 20.29 -2.27 -31.35
CA GLY A 452 21.68 -1.83 -31.30
C GLY A 452 22.65 -2.96 -30.96
N ILE A 453 22.29 -3.81 -29.99
CA ILE A 453 23.05 -5.02 -29.62
C ILE A 453 23.10 -6.02 -30.79
N THR A 454 21.98 -6.18 -31.50
CA THR A 454 21.91 -7.00 -32.72
C THR A 454 22.91 -6.53 -33.77
N LEU A 455 22.94 -5.22 -34.04
CA LEU A 455 23.86 -4.63 -35.01
C LEU A 455 25.32 -4.86 -34.59
N PHE A 456 25.64 -4.64 -33.31
CA PHE A 456 26.99 -4.83 -32.77
C PHE A 456 27.48 -6.27 -32.97
N PHE A 457 26.70 -7.27 -32.56
CA PHE A 457 27.09 -8.68 -32.69
C PHE A 457 27.11 -9.16 -34.14
N THR A 458 26.25 -8.62 -35.00
CA THR A 458 26.29 -8.90 -36.45
C THR A 458 27.60 -8.39 -37.06
N VAL A 459 28.01 -7.16 -36.75
CA VAL A 459 29.29 -6.59 -37.21
C VAL A 459 30.47 -7.39 -36.67
N LEU A 460 30.41 -7.83 -35.40
CA LEU A 460 31.45 -8.65 -34.79
C LEU A 460 31.57 -10.01 -35.50
N ALA A 461 30.45 -10.69 -35.74
CA ALA A 461 30.42 -11.97 -36.46
C ALA A 461 31.00 -11.81 -37.87
N VAL A 462 30.60 -10.77 -38.61
CA VAL A 462 31.13 -10.47 -39.95
C VAL A 462 32.63 -10.19 -39.90
N LYS A 463 33.13 -9.39 -38.95
CA LYS A 463 34.58 -9.13 -38.82
C LYS A 463 35.37 -10.42 -38.53
N VAL A 464 34.89 -11.25 -37.61
CA VAL A 464 35.56 -12.51 -37.23
C VAL A 464 35.58 -13.53 -38.38
N LEU A 465 34.50 -13.58 -39.17
CA LEU A 465 34.36 -14.51 -40.31
C LEU A 465 35.02 -14.00 -41.60
N CYS A 466 35.02 -12.68 -41.86
CA CYS A 466 35.52 -12.07 -43.10
C CYS A 466 36.97 -11.58 -43.04
N CYS A 467 37.64 -11.54 -41.87
CA CYS A 467 39.08 -11.29 -41.78
C CYS A 467 39.90 -12.46 -42.35
N ASN A 468 39.91 -12.58 -43.69
CA ASN A 468 40.81 -13.46 -44.43
C ASN A 468 42.15 -12.75 -44.66
N LYS A 469 43.27 -13.42 -44.35
CA LYS A 469 44.62 -12.91 -44.62
C LYS A 469 44.74 -12.57 -46.11
N LYS A 470 45.04 -11.31 -46.45
CA LYS A 470 45.64 -10.98 -47.76
C LYS A 470 46.98 -11.72 -47.84
N ALA A 471 47.04 -12.78 -48.63
CA ALA A 471 48.30 -13.47 -48.93
C ALA A 471 49.14 -12.56 -49.84
N LYS A 472 50.25 -12.02 -49.32
CA LYS A 472 51.28 -11.38 -50.16
C LYS A 472 51.92 -12.46 -51.04
N TYR A 473 51.86 -12.25 -52.35
CA TYR A 473 52.52 -13.07 -53.37
C TYR A 473 53.99 -12.61 -53.49
N SER A 474 54.95 -13.47 -53.15
CA SER A 474 56.38 -13.22 -53.38
C SER A 474 56.89 -14.13 -54.50
N ARG A 475 57.45 -13.52 -55.55
CA ARG A 475 58.27 -14.21 -56.57
C ARG A 475 59.70 -14.45 -56.03
N PRO A 476 60.40 -15.53 -56.39
CA PRO A 476 61.76 -15.79 -55.91
C PRO A 476 62.85 -15.36 -56.91
N ASN A 477 64.01 -15.00 -56.32
CA ASN A 477 65.36 -14.73 -56.87
C ASN A 477 65.54 -13.33 -57.49
N GLU A 478 66.60 -12.56 -57.20
CA GLU A 478 68.02 -12.92 -57.17
C GLU A 478 68.87 -11.95 -56.29
N VAL A 479 70.06 -12.40 -55.92
CA VAL A 479 71.07 -11.76 -55.05
C VAL A 479 71.83 -10.65 -55.80
N ILE A 480 72.21 -9.54 -55.13
CA ILE A 480 73.56 -8.92 -55.12
C ILE A 480 73.61 -7.70 -54.17
N SER A 481 74.78 -7.58 -53.55
CA SER A 481 75.28 -6.63 -52.54
C SER A 481 75.47 -5.19 -53.04
N GLU A 482 75.15 -4.17 -52.22
CA GLU A 482 76.05 -3.07 -51.78
C GLU A 482 75.31 -1.99 -50.96
N LYS A 483 76.03 -1.32 -50.03
CA LYS A 483 75.67 -0.09 -49.28
C LYS A 483 76.52 1.08 -49.85
N PRO A 484 76.19 2.40 -49.74
CA PRO A 484 75.68 3.08 -48.52
C PRO A 484 74.68 4.27 -48.70
N LYS A 485 74.16 4.78 -47.54
CA LYS A 485 73.62 6.15 -47.14
C LYS A 485 72.91 7.02 -48.20
N GLU A 486 71.77 7.70 -48.03
CA GLU A 486 71.02 8.48 -46.99
C GLU A 486 69.51 8.27 -47.28
N GLU A 487 68.49 8.45 -46.43
CA GLU A 487 67.99 9.65 -45.72
C GLU A 487 66.70 9.22 -44.95
N GLU A 488 66.15 10.11 -44.11
CA GLU A 488 65.10 9.93 -43.09
C GLU A 488 63.81 9.15 -43.48
N ILE A 489 63.19 8.47 -42.48
CA ILE A 489 61.82 8.74 -41.97
C ILE A 489 61.45 7.71 -40.87
N ARG A 490 60.87 8.22 -39.77
CA ARG A 490 60.44 7.52 -38.54
C ARG A 490 59.48 6.34 -38.79
N GLY A 491 59.66 5.25 -38.01
CA GLY A 491 58.67 4.17 -37.87
C GLY A 491 58.94 3.28 -36.65
N CYS A 492 58.03 3.30 -35.67
CA CYS A 492 58.10 2.56 -34.41
C CYS A 492 58.00 1.03 -34.59
N ARG A 493 58.74 0.30 -33.75
CA ARG A 493 58.69 -1.17 -33.58
C ARG A 493 57.36 -1.65 -32.97
N ALA A 494 56.92 -2.82 -33.42
CA ALA A 494 55.93 -3.65 -32.74
C ALA A 494 56.55 -4.45 -31.58
N PRO A 495 55.81 -4.74 -30.49
CA PRO A 495 56.15 -5.79 -29.54
C PRO A 495 55.41 -7.12 -29.80
N SER A 496 55.93 -8.14 -29.13
CA SER A 496 55.81 -9.60 -29.23
C SER A 496 54.44 -10.26 -28.92
N PRO A 497 54.27 -11.56 -29.26
CA PRO A 497 53.02 -12.30 -29.13
C PRO A 497 52.73 -12.70 -27.68
N GLY A 498 52.27 -11.74 -26.89
CA GLY A 498 51.69 -11.95 -25.55
C GLY A 498 50.35 -11.23 -25.34
N HIS A 499 49.89 -10.44 -26.33
CA HIS A 499 48.70 -9.60 -26.22
C HIS A 499 47.42 -10.19 -26.83
N GLU A 500 47.50 -11.26 -27.64
CA GLU A 500 46.32 -11.85 -28.28
C GLU A 500 45.45 -12.70 -27.34
N TYR A 501 46.00 -13.21 -26.22
CA TYR A 501 45.21 -13.89 -25.19
C TYR A 501 44.58 -12.92 -24.16
N ALA A 502 45.11 -11.71 -24.01
CA ALA A 502 44.57 -10.69 -23.11
C ALA A 502 43.39 -9.92 -23.70
N LEU A 503 43.36 -9.72 -25.03
CA LEU A 503 42.23 -9.07 -25.73
C LEU A 503 41.01 -9.99 -25.90
N LEU A 504 41.21 -11.31 -26.00
CA LEU A 504 40.13 -12.30 -26.05
C LEU A 504 39.52 -12.59 -24.66
N SER A 505 40.27 -12.47 -23.56
CA SER A 505 39.71 -12.54 -22.20
C SER A 505 39.04 -11.22 -21.78
N ALA A 506 39.58 -10.06 -22.15
CA ALA A 506 39.02 -8.76 -21.78
C ALA A 506 37.75 -8.40 -22.57
N THR A 507 37.62 -8.79 -23.85
CA THR A 507 36.41 -8.51 -24.66
C THR A 507 35.28 -9.51 -24.40
N SER A 508 35.61 -10.77 -24.08
CA SER A 508 34.64 -11.73 -23.52
C SER A 508 34.20 -11.31 -22.12
N SER A 509 35.09 -10.72 -21.30
CA SER A 509 34.74 -10.19 -19.98
C SER A 509 33.88 -8.94 -20.06
N ALA A 510 34.15 -7.99 -20.96
CA ALA A 510 33.40 -6.73 -21.03
C ALA A 510 32.00 -6.86 -21.68
N THR A 511 31.83 -7.75 -22.68
CA THR A 511 30.52 -7.98 -23.32
C THR A 511 29.65 -8.96 -22.54
N ASN A 512 30.22 -9.95 -21.87
CA ASN A 512 29.50 -10.68 -20.83
C ASN A 512 29.17 -9.72 -19.67
N MET A 513 30.08 -8.85 -19.24
CA MET A 513 29.79 -7.90 -18.17
C MET A 513 28.74 -6.85 -18.57
N ILE A 514 28.59 -6.45 -19.83
CA ILE A 514 27.51 -5.54 -20.28
C ILE A 514 26.19 -6.27 -20.52
N PHE A 515 26.18 -7.51 -21.00
CA PHE A 515 24.96 -8.33 -21.10
C PHE A 515 24.51 -8.82 -19.72
N TYR A 516 25.43 -9.17 -18.82
CA TYR A 516 25.17 -9.41 -17.40
C TYR A 516 24.92 -8.10 -16.65
N LEU A 517 25.43 -6.92 -17.04
CA LEU A 517 24.98 -5.64 -16.48
C LEU A 517 23.60 -5.27 -17.03
N LEU A 518 23.24 -5.57 -18.28
CA LEU A 518 21.91 -5.25 -18.80
C LEU A 518 20.88 -6.25 -18.26
N MET A 519 21.25 -7.53 -18.18
CA MET A 519 20.43 -8.57 -17.55
C MET A 519 20.48 -8.48 -16.04
N ALA A 520 21.51 -7.90 -15.40
CA ALA A 520 21.53 -7.53 -13.99
C ALA A 520 21.40 -6.02 -13.82
N VAL A 521 20.72 -5.32 -14.74
CA VAL A 521 20.12 -3.99 -14.55
C VAL A 521 18.65 -4.14 -14.82
N VAL A 522 18.26 -4.94 -15.80
CA VAL A 522 16.90 -5.51 -15.88
C VAL A 522 16.67 -6.47 -14.73
N ALA A 523 17.60 -7.35 -14.38
CA ALA A 523 17.61 -8.11 -13.12
C ALA A 523 18.35 -7.44 -11.97
N THR A 524 18.69 -6.15 -12.01
CA THR A 524 18.79 -5.36 -10.77
C THR A 524 17.77 -4.23 -10.73
N GLN A 525 16.77 -4.22 -11.62
CA GLN A 525 15.51 -3.50 -11.41
C GLN A 525 14.46 -4.55 -11.01
N ILE A 526 14.51 -5.74 -11.64
CA ILE A 526 13.85 -6.96 -11.14
C ILE A 526 14.56 -7.47 -9.88
N ALA A 527 15.90 -7.37 -9.74
CA ALA A 527 16.61 -7.70 -8.48
C ALA A 527 17.15 -6.54 -7.63
N ALA A 528 16.79 -5.29 -7.93
CA ALA A 528 16.70 -4.29 -6.85
C ALA A 528 15.33 -4.33 -6.16
N GLU A 529 14.39 -5.15 -6.65
CA GLU A 529 13.20 -5.57 -5.90
C GLU A 529 13.15 -7.08 -5.61
N GLU A 530 13.99 -7.90 -6.24
CA GLU A 530 14.57 -9.13 -5.70
C GLU A 530 15.89 -8.77 -4.95
N GLU A 531 15.84 -7.91 -3.93
CA GLU A 531 16.50 -8.39 -2.72
C GLU A 531 15.76 -9.71 -2.47
N ILE A 532 16.39 -10.88 -2.73
CA ILE A 532 15.81 -12.21 -2.48
C ILE A 532 14.94 -12.02 -1.24
N MET A 533 13.60 -11.96 -1.38
CA MET A 533 12.77 -11.47 -0.28
C MET A 533 13.05 -12.45 0.82
N LYS A 534 13.89 -12.02 1.77
CA LYS A 534 14.57 -12.98 2.64
C LYS A 534 13.46 -13.48 3.50
N ASN A 535 12.95 -14.67 3.20
CA ASN A 535 11.79 -15.18 3.90
C ASN A 535 12.21 -15.47 5.34
N LEU A 536 12.07 -14.48 6.22
CA LEU A 536 12.54 -14.50 7.59
C LEU A 536 11.74 -15.54 8.41
N THR A 537 10.57 -15.95 7.93
CA THR A 537 9.78 -17.05 8.53
C THR A 537 10.46 -18.42 8.38
N THR A 538 11.49 -18.53 7.54
CA THR A 538 12.27 -19.77 7.34
C THR A 538 13.48 -19.85 8.27
N VAL A 539 13.77 -18.79 9.03
CA VAL A 539 14.81 -18.79 10.06
C VAL A 539 14.41 -19.75 11.16
N THR A 540 15.25 -20.76 11.39
CA THR A 540 15.03 -21.80 12.40
C THR A 540 15.78 -21.50 13.69
N TRP A 541 15.23 -21.92 14.83
CA TRP A 541 15.69 -21.55 16.16
C TRP A 541 16.04 -22.80 16.98
N ALA A 542 17.10 -22.71 17.78
CA ALA A 542 17.28 -23.56 18.95
C ALA A 542 17.04 -22.69 20.20
N HIS A 543 16.10 -23.10 21.04
CA HIS A 543 15.63 -22.36 22.21
C HIS A 543 16.29 -22.82 23.48
N ALA A 544 16.46 -21.97 24.48
CA ALA A 544 16.97 -22.34 25.79
C ALA A 544 18.32 -23.09 25.72
N VAL A 545 19.26 -22.62 24.89
CA VAL A 545 20.61 -23.18 24.72
C VAL A 545 21.50 -22.84 25.94
N ASN A 546 21.10 -23.38 27.08
CA ASN A 546 21.54 -22.96 28.41
C ASN A 546 22.60 -23.87 29.05
N ASN A 547 23.13 -24.85 28.32
CA ASN A 547 24.19 -25.73 28.80
C ASN A 547 25.14 -26.15 27.68
N LYS A 548 26.35 -26.58 28.03
CA LYS A 548 27.39 -26.92 27.05
C LYS A 548 26.98 -28.04 26.09
N THR A 549 26.39 -29.11 26.61
CA THR A 549 25.97 -30.26 25.79
C THR A 549 24.97 -29.85 24.72
N TYR A 550 24.01 -28.99 25.08
CA TYR A 550 23.01 -28.54 24.13
C TYR A 550 23.54 -27.49 23.16
N LEU A 551 24.46 -26.62 23.60
CA LEU A 551 25.20 -25.72 22.71
C LEU A 551 25.95 -26.49 21.62
N GLU A 552 26.67 -27.55 21.98
CA GLU A 552 27.38 -28.41 21.02
C GLU A 552 26.41 -29.05 20.02
N ALA A 553 25.27 -29.56 20.49
CA ALA A 553 24.24 -30.15 19.62
C ALA A 553 23.61 -29.11 18.68
N ALA A 554 23.30 -27.90 19.17
CA ALA A 554 22.70 -26.84 18.39
C ALA A 554 23.66 -26.30 17.32
N LEU A 555 24.95 -26.16 17.65
CA LEU A 555 26.01 -25.81 16.70
C LEU A 555 26.15 -26.87 15.59
N ALA A 556 26.01 -28.16 15.92
CA ALA A 556 26.09 -29.25 14.95
C ALA A 556 24.83 -29.42 14.07
N SER A 557 23.70 -28.81 14.45
CA SER A 557 22.43 -28.91 13.71
C SER A 557 22.32 -27.95 12.52
N ASP A 558 21.20 -27.96 11.81
CA ASP A 558 20.89 -27.01 10.73
C ASP A 558 20.14 -25.74 11.18
N VAL A 559 19.98 -25.49 12.50
CA VAL A 559 19.31 -24.27 13.00
C VAL A 559 20.03 -22.99 12.59
N SER A 560 19.30 -21.90 12.42
CA SER A 560 19.86 -20.61 11.99
C SER A 560 20.27 -19.72 13.16
N MET A 561 19.46 -19.71 14.23
CA MET A 561 19.62 -18.86 15.41
C MET A 561 19.72 -19.70 16.68
N LEU A 562 20.60 -19.29 17.59
CA LEU A 562 20.73 -19.85 18.94
C LEU A 562 20.18 -18.84 19.94
N GLU A 563 19.08 -19.19 20.60
CA GLU A 563 18.46 -18.41 21.67
C GLU A 563 18.87 -19.02 23.02
N ALA A 564 19.30 -18.17 23.96
CA ALA A 564 19.71 -18.59 25.29
C ALA A 564 19.33 -17.55 26.34
N ASP A 565 18.87 -18.04 27.48
CA ASP A 565 18.46 -17.24 28.63
C ASP A 565 19.66 -16.86 29.48
N ILE A 566 19.68 -15.62 29.99
CA ILE A 566 20.79 -15.10 30.79
C ILE A 566 20.30 -14.64 32.14
N VAL A 567 20.95 -15.16 33.17
CA VAL A 567 20.78 -14.78 34.57
C VAL A 567 22.13 -14.54 35.23
N VAL A 568 22.11 -13.86 36.38
CA VAL A 568 23.28 -13.76 37.26
C VAL A 568 23.32 -14.99 38.16
N GLY A 569 24.41 -15.75 38.12
CA GLY A 569 24.52 -17.01 38.85
C GLY A 569 25.96 -17.53 38.93
N HIS A 570 26.11 -18.83 39.21
CA HIS A 570 27.40 -19.47 39.44
C HIS A 570 27.66 -20.61 38.45
N ILE A 571 28.94 -20.91 38.20
CA ILE A 571 29.29 -22.12 37.45
C ILE A 571 29.17 -23.35 38.34
N THR A 572 28.48 -24.38 37.84
CA THR A 572 28.27 -25.65 38.54
C THR A 572 29.60 -26.21 39.08
N GLY A 573 29.68 -26.40 40.39
CA GLY A 573 30.86 -26.95 41.06
C GLY A 573 32.06 -26.02 41.20
N LYS A 574 31.91 -24.70 40.97
CA LYS A 574 32.96 -23.70 41.19
C LYS A 574 32.49 -22.62 42.19
N GLU A 575 33.34 -22.32 43.17
CA GLU A 575 33.16 -21.14 44.02
C GLU A 575 33.69 -19.89 43.32
N GLY A 576 32.98 -18.76 43.46
CA GLY A 576 33.35 -17.50 42.83
C GLY A 576 32.22 -16.46 42.92
N PRO A 577 32.46 -15.23 42.43
CA PRO A 577 31.41 -14.21 42.36
C PRO A 577 30.33 -14.61 41.35
N ALA A 578 29.10 -14.14 41.58
CA ALA A 578 28.02 -14.35 40.63
C ALA A 578 28.27 -13.57 39.32
N ILE A 579 28.19 -14.27 38.20
CA ILE A 579 28.48 -13.79 36.85
C ILE A 579 27.33 -14.12 35.88
N PRO A 580 27.28 -13.50 34.69
CA PRO A 580 26.33 -13.89 33.65
C PRO A 580 26.57 -15.33 33.18
N ILE A 581 25.54 -16.16 33.33
CA ILE A 581 25.51 -17.56 32.92
C ILE A 581 24.31 -17.84 32.02
N MET A 582 24.41 -18.87 31.18
CA MET A 582 23.28 -19.30 30.36
C MET A 582 22.35 -20.18 31.19
N ALA A 583 21.21 -19.66 31.64
CA ALA A 583 20.22 -20.40 32.43
C ALA A 583 18.86 -19.69 32.45
N HIS A 584 17.79 -20.48 32.52
CA HIS A 584 16.42 -19.97 32.69
C HIS A 584 16.01 -20.00 34.18
N PRO A 585 15.42 -18.93 34.74
CA PRO A 585 14.86 -18.93 36.09
C PRO A 585 13.92 -20.12 36.34
N PRO A 586 13.95 -20.74 37.54
CA PRO A 586 14.66 -20.32 38.74
C PRO A 586 16.11 -20.84 38.84
N ALA A 587 16.68 -21.43 37.78
CA ALA A 587 18.05 -21.90 37.82
C ALA A 587 19.03 -20.74 38.02
N THR A 588 19.95 -20.90 38.98
CA THR A 588 21.00 -19.91 39.32
C THR A 588 22.40 -20.49 39.13
N THR A 589 22.50 -21.66 38.50
CA THR A 589 23.74 -22.35 38.18
C THR A 589 23.70 -22.93 36.78
N SER A 590 24.82 -22.87 36.06
CA SER A 590 24.99 -23.48 34.73
C SER A 590 26.43 -23.98 34.56
N ASP A 591 26.66 -24.90 33.63
CA ASP A 591 28.01 -25.28 33.22
C ASP A 591 28.60 -24.34 32.15
N LEU A 592 27.82 -23.36 31.71
CA LEU A 592 28.10 -22.48 30.57
C LEU A 592 27.98 -20.98 30.95
N THR A 593 29.08 -20.25 30.82
CA THR A 593 29.08 -18.78 30.96
C THR A 593 28.63 -18.11 29.66
N LEU A 594 28.18 -16.85 29.74
CA LEU A 594 27.93 -16.01 28.55
C LEU A 594 29.18 -15.91 27.65
N GLY A 595 30.36 -15.73 28.25
CA GLY A 595 31.61 -15.57 27.52
C GLY A 595 32.02 -16.83 26.77
N ASP A 596 31.90 -18.00 27.43
CA ASP A 596 32.18 -19.30 26.81
C ASP A 596 31.21 -19.58 25.66
N PHE A 597 29.91 -19.27 25.83
CA PHE A 597 28.91 -19.41 24.78
C PHE A 597 29.26 -18.55 23.56
N LEU A 598 29.48 -17.24 23.73
CA LEU A 598 29.77 -16.34 22.60
C LEU A 598 31.08 -16.71 21.89
N THR A 599 32.07 -17.17 22.67
CA THR A 599 33.35 -17.62 22.13
C THR A 599 33.19 -18.92 21.33
N ALA A 600 32.42 -19.88 21.83
CA ALA A 600 32.14 -21.13 21.11
C ALA A 600 31.39 -20.87 19.79
N VAL A 601 30.38 -19.98 19.78
CA VAL A 601 29.66 -19.60 18.55
C VAL A 601 30.58 -18.88 17.56
N ALA A 602 31.39 -17.93 18.02
CA ALA A 602 32.34 -17.22 17.15
C ALA A 602 33.40 -18.17 16.55
N GLN A 603 33.92 -19.11 17.34
CA GLN A 603 34.85 -20.13 16.86
C GLN A 603 34.22 -21.02 15.79
N TYR A 604 32.99 -21.48 16.03
CA TYR A 604 32.24 -22.24 15.02
C TYR A 604 32.03 -21.43 13.73
N ASN A 605 31.58 -20.18 13.85
CA ASN A 605 31.28 -19.33 12.70
C ASN A 605 32.50 -18.93 11.87
N ASN A 606 33.69 -18.84 12.48
CA ASN A 606 34.93 -18.57 11.77
C ASN A 606 35.38 -19.75 10.89
N GLY A 607 34.97 -20.97 11.25
CA GLY A 607 35.34 -22.20 10.53
C GLY A 607 34.29 -22.74 9.56
N ASN A 608 33.08 -22.17 9.53
CA ASN A 608 31.94 -22.72 8.80
C ASN A 608 31.25 -21.69 7.90
N SER A 609 30.81 -22.15 6.72
CA SER A 609 30.08 -21.31 5.75
C SER A 609 28.63 -21.02 6.17
N LYS A 610 27.99 -21.93 6.90
CA LYS A 610 26.68 -21.72 7.53
C LYS A 610 26.88 -21.11 8.91
N GLN A 611 26.89 -19.78 9.00
CA GLN A 611 27.02 -19.09 10.28
C GLN A 611 25.72 -19.17 11.09
N LYS A 612 25.86 -19.24 12.42
CA LYS A 612 24.79 -19.22 13.41
C LYS A 612 24.62 -17.81 13.97
N GLY A 613 23.40 -17.31 14.02
CA GLY A 613 23.07 -16.11 14.76
C GLY A 613 22.84 -16.38 16.24
N VAL A 614 22.83 -15.32 17.04
CA VAL A 614 22.68 -15.38 18.49
C VAL A 614 21.58 -14.45 18.95
N LYS A 615 20.67 -14.93 19.80
CA LYS A 615 19.69 -14.15 20.55
C LYS A 615 19.92 -14.35 22.05
N LEU A 616 20.35 -13.27 22.71
CA LEU A 616 20.65 -13.26 24.14
C LEU A 616 19.42 -12.75 24.90
N ASP A 617 18.71 -13.63 25.61
CA ASP A 617 17.50 -13.28 26.35
C ASP A 617 17.78 -12.95 27.82
N PHE A 618 17.78 -11.67 28.15
CA PHE A 618 18.09 -11.20 29.50
C PHE A 618 16.84 -11.21 30.39
N LYS A 619 16.89 -12.01 31.46
CA LYS A 619 15.78 -12.11 32.44
C LYS A 619 15.81 -11.03 33.52
N SER A 620 16.87 -10.20 33.57
CA SER A 620 17.01 -9.10 34.51
C SER A 620 17.97 -8.02 34.00
N ILE A 621 17.79 -6.79 34.46
CA ILE A 621 18.71 -5.69 34.11
C ILE A 621 20.11 -5.90 34.68
N GLU A 622 20.23 -6.55 35.85
CA GLU A 622 21.52 -6.87 36.47
C GLU A 622 22.35 -7.80 35.58
N ALA A 623 21.71 -8.81 34.97
CA ALA A 623 22.37 -9.70 34.02
C ALA A 623 22.89 -8.92 32.80
N PHE A 624 22.12 -7.98 32.27
CA PHE A 624 22.52 -7.18 31.12
C PHE A 624 23.64 -6.18 31.46
N GLU A 625 23.59 -5.52 32.61
CA GLU A 625 24.63 -4.62 33.13
C GLU A 625 25.97 -5.35 33.29
N LYS A 626 25.97 -6.55 33.88
CA LYS A 626 27.20 -7.37 34.05
C LYS A 626 27.74 -7.96 32.75
N SER A 627 26.94 -7.99 31.68
CA SER A 627 27.30 -8.62 30.41
C SER A 627 27.95 -7.68 29.40
N GLN A 628 27.95 -6.36 29.65
CA GLN A 628 28.35 -5.33 28.68
C GLN A 628 29.76 -5.57 28.10
N ASP A 629 30.75 -5.86 28.95
CA ASP A 629 32.13 -6.06 28.51
C ASP A 629 32.30 -7.33 27.66
N GLN A 630 31.52 -8.37 27.95
CA GLN A 630 31.52 -9.62 27.19
C GLN A 630 30.88 -9.40 25.81
N ILE A 631 29.72 -8.73 25.76
CA ILE A 631 29.00 -8.41 24.52
C ILE A 631 29.81 -7.48 23.62
N ALA A 632 30.51 -6.49 24.19
CA ALA A 632 31.28 -5.49 23.45
C ALA A 632 32.34 -6.11 22.53
N GLN A 633 32.85 -7.30 22.85
CA GLN A 633 33.81 -8.02 22.01
C GLN A 633 33.17 -8.59 20.75
N PHE A 634 31.89 -8.97 20.84
CA PHE A 634 31.13 -9.61 19.76
C PHE A 634 30.26 -8.62 18.96
N SER A 635 30.16 -7.36 19.41
CA SER A 635 29.46 -6.30 18.68
C SER A 635 30.35 -5.50 17.72
N LYS A 636 31.65 -5.83 17.59
CA LYS A 636 32.62 -5.09 16.75
C LYS A 636 32.58 -5.46 15.26
N PRO A 637 32.88 -4.53 14.33
CA PRO A 637 32.77 -4.69 12.87
C PRO A 637 33.28 -6.03 12.29
N GLU A 638 34.28 -6.63 12.91
CA GLU A 638 34.92 -7.88 12.49
C GLU A 638 34.03 -9.12 12.70
N ILE A 639 32.98 -9.01 13.50
CA ILE A 639 32.02 -10.09 13.76
C ILE A 639 30.90 -10.00 12.74
N THR A 640 30.73 -11.08 11.96
CA THR A 640 29.86 -11.13 10.77
C THR A 640 28.51 -11.80 11.01
N PHE A 641 28.32 -12.50 12.14
CA PHE A 641 27.05 -13.15 12.45
C PHE A 641 26.11 -12.22 13.22
N PRO A 642 24.77 -12.38 13.10
CA PRO A 642 23.82 -11.50 13.77
C PRO A 642 23.78 -11.76 15.27
N LEU A 643 23.78 -10.68 16.06
CA LEU A 643 23.67 -10.69 17.52
C LEU A 643 22.44 -9.88 17.94
N TRP A 644 21.55 -10.50 18.68
CA TRP A 644 20.31 -9.89 19.16
C TRP A 644 20.35 -9.78 20.68
N LEU A 645 19.96 -8.61 21.19
CA LEU A 645 19.83 -8.33 22.62
C LEU A 645 18.33 -8.33 22.93
N ASN A 646 17.84 -9.38 23.59
CA ASN A 646 16.43 -9.60 23.85
C ASN A 646 16.08 -9.33 25.32
N ALA A 647 14.97 -8.65 25.56
CA ALA A 647 14.35 -8.56 26.88
C ALA A 647 12.87 -8.17 26.78
N ASP A 648 12.08 -8.66 27.73
CA ASP A 648 10.75 -8.14 28.00
C ASP A 648 10.86 -6.90 28.88
N ILE A 649 10.70 -5.72 28.28
CA ILE A 649 10.94 -4.43 28.93
C ILE A 649 9.66 -3.71 29.37
N LEU A 650 8.50 -4.24 28.97
CA LEU A 650 7.18 -3.70 29.31
C LEU A 650 6.23 -4.79 29.84
N PRO A 651 5.24 -4.42 30.66
CA PRO A 651 4.17 -5.34 31.04
C PRO A 651 3.22 -5.57 29.85
N GLY A 652 2.98 -6.83 29.52
CA GLY A 652 2.15 -7.23 28.39
C GLY A 652 0.74 -7.66 28.76
N PRO A 653 -0.02 -8.15 27.76
CA PRO A 653 -1.43 -8.48 27.91
C PRO A 653 -1.73 -9.54 28.97
N VAL A 654 -3.01 -9.61 29.33
CA VAL A 654 -3.58 -10.62 30.24
C VAL A 654 -3.00 -10.56 31.67
N ASN A 655 -2.85 -9.34 32.20
CA ASN A 655 -2.42 -9.09 33.58
C ASN A 655 -1.10 -9.83 33.92
N ALA A 656 -0.09 -9.72 33.05
CA ALA A 656 1.22 -10.30 33.30
C ALA A 656 1.80 -9.80 34.63
N THR A 657 2.23 -10.74 35.48
CA THR A 657 2.77 -10.45 36.82
C THR A 657 4.30 -10.52 36.90
N THR A 658 4.93 -11.06 35.86
CA THR A 658 6.39 -11.07 35.72
C THR A 658 6.91 -9.64 35.70
N THR A 659 7.95 -9.36 36.48
CA THR A 659 8.57 -8.02 36.50
C THR A 659 9.37 -7.82 35.21
N PRO A 660 9.07 -6.79 34.40
CA PRO A 660 9.85 -6.49 33.20
C PRO A 660 11.27 -6.02 33.54
N VAL A 661 12.18 -6.17 32.59
CA VAL A 661 13.52 -5.55 32.63
C VAL A 661 13.36 -4.03 32.54
N ASP A 662 14.18 -3.27 33.28
CA ASP A 662 14.14 -1.81 33.26
C ASP A 662 14.33 -1.27 31.82
N PRO A 663 13.32 -0.61 31.23
CA PRO A 663 13.32 -0.25 29.82
C PRO A 663 14.41 0.77 29.48
N LEU A 664 14.54 1.83 30.29
CA LEU A 664 15.48 2.92 29.99
C LEU A 664 16.92 2.46 30.13
N LYS A 665 17.24 1.68 31.17
CA LYS A 665 18.58 1.11 31.32
C LYS A 665 18.90 0.12 30.19
N PHE A 666 17.96 -0.74 29.81
CA PHE A 666 18.15 -1.70 28.72
C PHE A 666 18.42 -0.98 27.39
N LEU A 667 17.60 0.00 27.01
CA LEU A 667 17.79 0.73 25.76
C LEU A 667 19.10 1.54 25.75
N ASN A 668 19.44 2.23 26.85
CA ASN A 668 20.67 3.01 26.95
C ASN A 668 21.95 2.15 26.88
N LEU A 669 21.92 0.95 27.47
CA LEU A 669 23.03 0.00 27.39
C LEU A 669 23.08 -0.66 26.00
N GLY A 670 21.92 -1.02 25.42
CA GLY A 670 21.81 -1.56 24.07
C GLY A 670 22.36 -0.63 22.99
N ALA A 671 22.19 0.69 23.16
CA ALA A 671 22.73 1.72 22.27
C ALA A 671 24.27 1.71 22.16
N LYS A 672 24.98 1.09 23.12
CA LYS A 672 26.44 0.90 23.06
C LYS A 672 26.85 -0.16 22.04
N HIS A 673 25.89 -0.93 21.51
CA HIS A 673 26.09 -2.02 20.58
C HIS A 673 25.28 -1.78 19.27
N PRO A 674 25.60 -0.75 18.48
CA PRO A 674 24.75 -0.28 17.37
C PRO A 674 24.58 -1.27 16.20
N ARG A 675 25.41 -2.32 16.13
CA ARG A 675 25.27 -3.40 15.13
C ARG A 675 24.41 -4.57 15.63
N ALA A 676 24.08 -4.61 16.93
CA ALA A 676 23.20 -5.62 17.48
C ALA A 676 21.74 -5.20 17.26
N VAL A 677 20.89 -6.18 16.95
CA VAL A 677 19.44 -5.96 16.86
C VAL A 677 18.88 -5.90 18.28
N LEU A 678 18.11 -4.87 18.59
CA LEU A 678 17.35 -4.82 19.84
C LEU A 678 16.05 -5.61 19.65
N SER A 679 15.82 -6.61 20.49
CA SER A 679 14.60 -7.40 20.49
C SER A 679 13.80 -7.08 21.77
N VAL A 680 12.83 -6.18 21.66
CA VAL A 680 12.17 -5.58 22.84
C VAL A 680 10.72 -5.99 22.91
N GLY A 681 10.39 -6.72 23.97
CA GLY A 681 9.11 -7.41 24.13
C GLY A 681 8.29 -6.93 25.32
N TRP A 682 7.20 -7.66 25.53
CA TRP A 682 6.35 -7.52 26.69
C TRP A 682 6.30 -8.84 27.46
N THR A 683 6.29 -8.77 28.78
CA THR A 683 6.00 -9.95 29.61
C THR A 683 4.59 -10.45 29.30
N THR A 684 4.36 -11.76 29.18
CA THR A 684 3.02 -12.28 28.86
C THR A 684 2.50 -13.25 29.91
N ASN A 685 1.17 -13.30 30.10
CA ASN A 685 0.48 -14.32 30.90
C ASN A 685 -0.62 -14.99 30.05
N TYR A 686 -0.17 -15.77 29.07
CA TYR A 686 -1.02 -16.46 28.10
C TYR A 686 -0.68 -17.96 28.09
N GLY A 687 -1.59 -18.82 27.63
CA GLY A 687 -1.43 -20.27 27.65
C GLY A 687 -2.06 -20.95 28.87
N GLY A 688 -2.10 -22.28 28.86
CA GLY A 688 -2.79 -23.08 29.88
C GLY A 688 -4.31 -22.86 29.84
N ASN A 689 -4.88 -22.24 30.87
CA ASN A 689 -6.31 -21.93 30.93
C ASN A 689 -6.69 -20.62 30.23
N ILE A 690 -5.71 -19.85 29.75
CA ILE A 690 -5.93 -18.54 29.12
C ILE A 690 -5.70 -18.70 27.61
N THR A 691 -6.80 -18.61 26.86
CA THR A 691 -6.83 -18.83 25.41
C THR A 691 -7.22 -17.60 24.60
N GLU A 692 -7.47 -16.47 25.27
CA GLU A 692 -7.88 -15.22 24.63
C GLU A 692 -7.09 -14.03 25.20
N GLY A 693 -6.88 -13.01 24.35
CA GLY A 693 -6.20 -11.78 24.69
C GLY A 693 -5.67 -11.05 23.45
N GLU A 694 -5.28 -9.79 23.62
CA GLU A 694 -4.73 -8.93 22.57
C GLU A 694 -3.79 -7.86 23.17
N TYR A 695 -2.90 -7.32 22.33
CA TYR A 695 -2.13 -6.11 22.62
C TYR A 695 -3.04 -4.89 22.51
N SER A 696 -3.05 -4.05 23.53
CA SER A 696 -3.84 -2.81 23.54
C SER A 696 -3.08 -1.65 22.88
N ARG A 697 -3.82 -0.62 22.45
CA ARG A 697 -3.22 0.64 21.94
C ARG A 697 -2.27 1.28 22.95
N ASP A 698 -2.58 1.25 24.24
CA ASP A 698 -1.73 1.85 25.28
C ASP A 698 -0.40 1.12 25.44
N GLN A 699 -0.41 -0.21 25.32
CA GLN A 699 0.81 -1.03 25.35
C GLN A 699 1.70 -0.74 24.14
N ILE A 700 1.10 -0.65 22.95
CA ILE A 700 1.83 -0.29 21.72
C ILE A 700 2.34 1.15 21.78
N GLY A 701 1.51 2.11 22.19
CA GLY A 701 1.90 3.52 22.31
C GLY A 701 3.02 3.74 23.34
N THR A 702 3.08 2.93 24.39
CA THR A 702 4.18 2.98 25.36
C THR A 702 5.49 2.44 24.76
N MET A 703 5.44 1.34 23.99
CA MET A 703 6.60 0.84 23.26
C MET A 703 7.10 1.87 22.24
N LEU A 704 6.20 2.46 21.46
CA LEU A 704 6.53 3.46 20.45
C LEU A 704 7.25 4.67 21.03
N ARG A 705 6.76 5.23 22.14
CA ARG A 705 7.43 6.35 22.81
C ARG A 705 8.86 6.00 23.23
N LEU A 706 9.05 4.83 23.87
CA LEU A 706 10.37 4.40 24.31
C LEU A 706 11.33 4.22 23.13
N VAL A 707 10.90 3.52 22.08
CA VAL A 707 11.74 3.23 20.92
C VAL A 707 12.07 4.50 20.14
N ASN A 708 11.08 5.34 19.83
CA ASN A 708 11.31 6.55 19.04
C ASN A 708 12.18 7.58 19.76
N GLU A 709 12.14 7.63 21.09
CA GLU A 709 12.97 8.56 21.87
C GLU A 709 14.40 8.05 22.10
N HIS A 710 14.62 6.72 22.16
CA HIS A 710 15.88 6.16 22.68
C HIS A 710 16.62 5.22 21.71
N VAL A 711 16.04 4.84 20.57
CA VAL A 711 16.61 3.83 19.66
C VAL A 711 16.92 4.42 18.29
N ASN A 712 18.13 4.13 17.79
CA ASN A 712 18.60 4.53 16.46
C ASN A 712 19.22 3.36 15.66
N GLN A 713 18.96 2.13 16.10
CA GLN A 713 19.47 0.89 15.50
C GLN A 713 18.32 -0.08 15.22
N THR A 714 18.61 -1.17 14.51
CA THR A 714 17.59 -2.15 14.10
C THR A 714 16.87 -2.74 15.30
N VAL A 715 15.54 -2.79 15.22
CA VAL A 715 14.66 -3.29 16.27
C VAL A 715 13.76 -4.42 15.74
N THR A 716 13.47 -5.39 16.60
CA THR A 716 12.44 -6.40 16.34
C THR A 716 11.54 -6.56 17.55
N PHE A 717 10.24 -6.77 17.32
CA PHE A 717 9.24 -6.87 18.37
C PHE A 717 8.79 -8.33 18.53
N PRO A 718 9.25 -9.05 19.58
CA PRO A 718 8.73 -10.36 19.91
C PRO A 718 7.27 -10.25 20.39
N VAL A 719 6.35 -10.85 19.62
CA VAL A 719 4.92 -10.88 19.91
C VAL A 719 4.42 -12.32 20.00
N ARG A 720 3.58 -12.60 20.98
CA ARG A 720 3.08 -13.95 21.21
C ARG A 720 1.93 -14.27 20.25
N ALA A 721 2.02 -15.38 19.54
CA ALA A 721 1.15 -15.77 18.43
C ALA A 721 -0.35 -15.65 18.72
N GLY A 722 -0.82 -16.19 19.86
CA GLY A 722 -2.24 -16.16 20.23
C GLY A 722 -2.77 -14.77 20.60
N LEU A 723 -1.89 -13.87 21.05
CA LEU A 723 -2.23 -12.46 21.28
C LEU A 723 -2.16 -11.68 19.97
N ALA A 724 -1.11 -11.91 19.18
CA ALA A 724 -0.87 -11.24 17.91
C ALA A 724 -1.98 -11.49 16.90
N SER A 725 -2.54 -12.71 16.85
CA SER A 725 -3.67 -13.06 15.97
C SER A 725 -4.90 -12.17 16.18
N ASN A 726 -5.05 -11.54 17.35
CA ASN A 726 -6.16 -10.61 17.65
C ASN A 726 -5.74 -9.14 17.58
N SER A 727 -4.46 -8.84 17.35
CA SER A 727 -3.90 -7.49 17.55
C SER A 727 -3.43 -6.81 16.26
N GLN A 728 -3.90 -7.27 15.10
CA GLN A 728 -3.39 -6.82 13.80
C GLN A 728 -3.35 -5.29 13.65
N PRO A 729 -4.41 -4.52 13.94
CA PRO A 729 -4.39 -3.07 13.75
C PRO A 729 -3.23 -2.38 14.49
N VAL A 730 -3.04 -2.71 15.77
CA VAL A 730 -2.06 -2.03 16.62
C VAL A 730 -0.62 -2.50 16.34
N LEU A 731 -0.44 -3.74 15.90
CA LEU A 731 0.88 -4.25 15.50
C LEU A 731 1.34 -3.68 14.15
N LEU A 732 0.41 -3.41 13.23
CA LEU A 732 0.73 -2.71 11.99
C LEU A 732 1.12 -1.26 12.26
N ASP A 733 0.42 -0.57 13.17
CA ASP A 733 0.78 0.78 13.62
C ASP A 733 2.20 0.79 14.22
N LEU A 734 2.53 -0.17 15.10
CA LEU A 734 3.87 -0.32 15.67
C LEU A 734 4.96 -0.37 14.59
N LEU A 735 4.82 -1.28 13.62
CA LEU A 735 5.83 -1.52 12.58
C LEU A 735 5.93 -0.39 11.56
N ARG A 736 4.86 0.39 11.36
CA ARG A 736 4.86 1.57 10.49
C ARG A 736 5.59 2.73 11.14
N GLU A 737 5.24 3.04 12.39
CA GLU A 737 5.84 4.16 13.13
C GLU A 737 7.33 3.93 13.42
N THR A 738 7.79 2.67 13.41
CA THR A 738 9.22 2.33 13.53
C THR A 738 9.87 1.90 12.23
N ALA A 739 9.28 2.21 11.07
CA ALA A 739 9.82 1.81 9.76
C ALA A 739 11.23 2.37 9.49
N SER A 740 11.52 3.59 9.97
CA SER A 740 12.83 4.25 9.86
C SER A 740 13.97 3.47 10.54
N LEU A 741 13.64 2.59 11.49
CA LEU A 741 14.59 1.74 12.22
C LEU A 741 14.80 0.37 11.56
N ASN A 742 14.25 0.14 10.35
CA ASN A 742 14.21 -1.18 9.72
C ASN A 742 13.58 -2.25 10.65
N SER A 743 12.46 -1.88 11.27
CA SER A 743 11.81 -2.72 12.28
C SER A 743 11.17 -3.98 11.69
N SER A 744 11.21 -5.06 12.46
CA SER A 744 10.59 -6.35 12.14
C SER A 744 9.74 -6.88 13.30
N MET A 745 8.95 -7.91 13.04
CA MET A 745 8.17 -8.63 14.03
C MET A 745 8.73 -10.04 14.23
N THR A 746 8.82 -10.51 15.47
CA THR A 746 9.17 -11.91 15.78
C THR A 746 7.95 -12.58 16.41
N VAL A 747 7.24 -13.41 15.66
CA VAL A 747 6.06 -14.12 16.16
C VAL A 747 6.52 -15.37 16.89
N TRP A 748 6.26 -15.46 18.19
CA TRP A 748 6.65 -16.62 19.00
C TRP A 748 5.46 -17.31 19.69
N SER A 749 5.56 -18.59 20.00
CA SER A 749 4.49 -19.34 20.68
C SER A 749 5.03 -20.46 21.56
N SER A 750 4.40 -20.72 22.70
CA SER A 750 4.66 -21.94 23.47
C SER A 750 3.88 -23.13 22.88
N GLU A 751 4.34 -24.35 23.16
CA GLU A 751 3.59 -25.57 22.83
C GLU A 751 2.25 -25.58 23.58
N GLY A 752 1.15 -25.81 22.86
CA GLY A 752 -0.21 -25.83 23.42
C GLY A 752 -0.89 -24.47 23.57
N ASP A 753 -0.26 -23.36 23.16
CA ASP A 753 -0.94 -22.05 23.09
C ASP A 753 -2.11 -22.10 22.09
N ALA A 754 -3.26 -21.53 22.48
CA ALA A 754 -4.38 -21.34 21.57
C ALA A 754 -4.04 -20.23 20.57
N VAL A 755 -4.26 -20.46 19.27
CA VAL A 755 -3.95 -19.50 18.21
C VAL A 755 -5.02 -19.56 17.11
N GLU A 756 -5.59 -18.41 16.79
CA GLU A 756 -6.46 -18.25 15.62
C GLU A 756 -5.60 -18.20 14.34
N VAL A 757 -5.38 -19.38 13.75
CA VAL A 757 -4.41 -19.60 12.66
C VAL A 757 -4.66 -18.68 11.46
N ASP A 758 -5.90 -18.52 11.02
CA ASP A 758 -6.22 -17.70 9.85
C ASP A 758 -5.92 -16.23 10.08
N ARG A 759 -6.20 -15.72 11.28
CA ARG A 759 -5.90 -14.33 11.64
C ARG A 759 -4.40 -14.10 11.77
N LEU A 760 -3.68 -15.05 12.40
CA LEU A 760 -2.23 -14.97 12.50
C LEU A 760 -1.58 -15.00 11.12
N ARG A 761 -2.04 -15.90 10.24
CA ARG A 761 -1.59 -15.99 8.84
C ARG A 761 -1.84 -14.67 8.11
N ALA A 762 -3.02 -14.09 8.24
CA ALA A 762 -3.36 -12.81 7.64
C ALA A 762 -2.40 -11.71 8.12
N LEU A 763 -2.17 -11.60 9.43
CA LEU A 763 -1.20 -10.65 10.00
C LEU A 763 0.21 -10.84 9.40
N ILE A 764 0.73 -12.07 9.39
CA ILE A 764 2.07 -12.37 8.85
C ILE A 764 2.18 -11.97 7.38
N LEU A 765 1.17 -12.28 6.58
CA LEU A 765 1.14 -11.94 5.15
C LEU A 765 0.97 -10.42 4.92
N THR A 766 0.24 -9.73 5.78
CA THR A 766 0.12 -8.26 5.73
C THR A 766 1.44 -7.57 6.09
N VAL A 767 2.14 -8.06 7.12
CA VAL A 767 3.46 -7.50 7.52
C VAL A 767 4.54 -7.81 6.48
N GLY A 768 4.46 -8.98 5.85
CA GLY A 768 5.44 -9.48 4.90
C GLY A 768 6.37 -10.52 5.52
N LEU A 769 6.74 -11.53 4.71
CA LEU A 769 7.64 -12.63 5.12
C LEU A 769 9.08 -12.14 5.31
N GLU A 770 9.43 -11.04 4.67
CA GLU A 770 10.70 -10.33 4.74
C GLU A 770 10.85 -9.44 5.97
N ARG A 771 9.78 -9.26 6.75
CA ARG A 771 9.76 -8.50 8.01
C ARG A 771 9.25 -9.31 9.20
N THR A 772 9.00 -10.61 9.01
CA THR A 772 8.45 -11.48 10.06
C THR A 772 9.36 -12.68 10.30
N TYR A 773 9.93 -12.75 11.51
CA TYR A 773 10.54 -13.98 12.01
C TYR A 773 9.46 -14.86 12.64
N LEU A 774 9.56 -16.17 12.42
CA LEU A 774 8.63 -17.15 12.96
C LEU A 774 9.36 -18.06 13.95
N ASP A 775 8.84 -18.10 15.17
CA ASP A 775 9.42 -18.80 16.32
C ASP A 775 8.32 -19.61 17.05
N VAL A 776 7.71 -20.54 16.33
CA VAL A 776 6.53 -21.28 16.80
C VAL A 776 6.73 -22.79 16.71
N PRO A 777 5.98 -23.61 17.47
CA PRO A 777 6.01 -25.05 17.35
C PRO A 777 5.72 -25.53 15.92
N ASP A 778 6.32 -26.66 15.53
CA ASP A 778 6.23 -27.22 14.17
C ASP A 778 4.76 -27.46 13.73
N ASP A 779 3.88 -27.83 14.66
CA ASP A 779 2.46 -28.08 14.35
C ASP A 779 1.72 -26.79 13.99
N LEU A 780 2.01 -25.67 14.68
CA LEU A 780 1.46 -24.36 14.37
C LEU A 780 2.07 -23.82 13.07
N ALA A 781 3.39 -23.95 12.90
CA ALA A 781 4.07 -23.55 11.65
C ALA A 781 3.46 -24.26 10.43
N ALA A 782 3.19 -25.57 10.55
CA ALA A 782 2.57 -26.35 9.48
C ALA A 782 1.13 -25.89 9.15
N LYS A 783 0.34 -25.50 10.17
CA LYS A 783 -1.05 -25.02 10.02
C LYS A 783 -1.14 -23.63 9.37
N LEU A 784 -0.12 -22.79 9.51
CA LEU A 784 -0.11 -21.44 8.93
C LEU A 784 -0.10 -21.44 7.39
N HIS A 785 0.30 -22.55 6.75
CA HIS A 785 0.35 -22.69 5.29
C HIS A 785 0.99 -21.46 4.61
N LEU A 786 2.13 -21.03 5.16
CA LEU A 786 2.92 -19.93 4.60
C LEU A 786 3.57 -20.39 3.28
N PRO A 787 3.82 -19.47 2.33
CA PRO A 787 4.50 -19.78 1.09
C PRO A 787 5.84 -20.51 1.36
N PRO A 788 6.17 -21.56 0.58
CA PRO A 788 7.40 -22.30 0.78
C PRO A 788 8.63 -21.39 0.63
N PRO A 789 9.76 -21.71 1.29
CA PRO A 789 11.04 -21.09 0.99
C PRO A 789 11.31 -21.28 -0.50
N ASP A 790 11.49 -20.18 -1.24
CA ASP A 790 11.57 -20.13 -2.70
C ASP A 790 12.04 -21.44 -3.34
N ALA A 791 11.08 -22.28 -3.75
CA ALA A 791 11.36 -23.28 -4.75
C ALA A 791 11.63 -22.47 -6.00
N LYS A 792 12.91 -22.28 -6.34
CA LYS A 792 13.33 -21.85 -7.67
C LYS A 792 12.37 -22.49 -8.67
N ALA A 793 11.56 -21.68 -9.33
CA ALA A 793 10.68 -22.14 -10.38
C ALA A 793 11.55 -22.89 -11.39
N LYS A 794 11.59 -24.22 -11.25
CA LYS A 794 12.20 -25.09 -12.24
C LYS A 794 11.10 -25.36 -13.24
N ASN A 795 11.26 -24.66 -14.36
CA ASN A 795 10.59 -24.76 -15.66
C ASN A 795 9.51 -23.73 -15.90
#